data_AF-A0A269PTM2-F1
#
_entry.id   AF-A0A269PTM2-F1
#
_cell.length_a   1.000
_cell.length_b   1.000
_cell.length_c   1.000
_cell.angle_alpha   90.00
_cell.angle_beta   90.00
_cell.angle_gamma   90.00
#
_symmetry.space_group_name_H-M   'P 1'
#
loop_
_entity.id
_entity.type
_entity.pdbx_description
1 polymer ?
#
loop_
_entity_poly.entity_id
_entity_poly.type
_entity_poly.pdbx_seq_one_letter_code
_entity_poly.pdbx_strand_id
1 'polypeptide(L)'
;MLNEVDLIRIAANEKLDPKKKGELGQFYTAAPISMFMASLFESMADEINLLDPGCGPCSLAAAFTDEAIKRGNVSTINIDAHEIEERIKSHIVESVNVCEEVAKKAGIKLNPTFHFGDFIQNFSNDITNYSDCEAVFGPIEHYSHIIMNPPYKKIASSSDHRKWLRAVGIETVNLYSAFVAIALKRLKQGGELVAIIPRSFCNGPYYQPFREQLINEAAIRHIHIFDSRSNAFSGDDVLQENIILHLVKGEEQREVTITSSPVADFHQDDESGTVTASDMTTRTVPFSSIVNPGDKQQFIHIAANNRDQSIIDKLSVFNSTLEDISAQVSTGPVVDFRLKDDLRKDIEPGAVPLIYPVHLNGGVNWPKESKKPNAISVSDKSKSWLWKHEGYFVIVRRFSSKEEKRRIVATPYDSSLAGELIGFENKLNVFHSKKVGLDRELALGLYVYLNCTLLDKYYRLFGGHTQVNATDLRTIHYPEPDTLRRIGAQVQTPDLTQKEIDQLIEREISQMTGVENNNPLSGQEKIDQALEVITLLGMPRAQQNERSALTFLTLLNLHPEGSWQELEKPLFGVTPIMDWCRDVYGKEYAPNTRETFRRQTLHQFVDGGLALYNPDKPDRPVNSPKACYQIAPELFEVLLEYGTASWEKALKGWLKLRKTLAQQYAMEREMQMIPLTLDDGTEIKLSPGIHSQLIHDIVIEFGPRFAPGSEVIYLGDTGAKEDFFRKDRLAELGVTVDRKGKLPDVVLYWPERDWLLLIESVTSHGPVDGKRHGELAKLFKDSKPGLVYVTAFPDRKIMGKYLGEISWETEVWMSEAPTHMIHFNGDRFLGPHD
;
A
#
# COMPACT_ATOMS: atom_id res chain seq x y z
N MET A 1 10.57 -1.74 26.30
CA MET A 1 9.43 -0.83 26.40
C MET A 1 8.50 -0.96 25.20
N LEU A 2 8.89 -0.55 23.99
CA LEU A 2 7.99 -0.56 22.82
C LEU A 2 7.38 -1.92 22.47
N ASN A 3 8.14 -3.01 22.55
CA ASN A 3 7.59 -4.36 22.31
C ASN A 3 6.48 -4.75 23.28
N GLU A 4 6.58 -4.31 24.54
CA GLU A 4 5.60 -4.61 25.59
C GLU A 4 4.31 -3.79 25.38
N VAL A 5 4.45 -2.50 25.05
CA VAL A 5 3.33 -1.65 24.68
C VAL A 5 2.65 -2.14 23.38
N ASP A 6 3.40 -2.74 22.44
CA ASP A 6 2.80 -3.33 21.25
C ASP A 6 1.94 -4.58 21.56
N LEU A 7 2.34 -5.40 22.53
CA LEU A 7 1.50 -6.50 23.03
C LEU A 7 0.21 -5.98 23.68
N ILE A 8 0.31 -4.90 24.46
CA ILE A 8 -0.85 -4.24 25.07
C ILE A 8 -1.78 -3.67 23.98
N ARG A 9 -1.21 -3.10 22.90
CA ARG A 9 -1.97 -2.63 21.73
C ARG A 9 -2.72 -3.77 21.04
N ILE A 10 -2.08 -4.93 20.87
CA ILE A 10 -2.73 -6.13 20.29
C ILE A 10 -3.91 -6.55 21.16
N ALA A 11 -3.71 -6.66 22.48
CA ALA A 11 -4.79 -7.00 23.42
C ALA A 11 -5.92 -5.95 23.46
N ALA A 12 -5.58 -4.66 23.35
CA ALA A 12 -6.56 -3.58 23.29
C ALA A 12 -7.42 -3.65 22.01
N ASN A 13 -6.81 -4.02 20.88
CA ASN A 13 -7.51 -4.19 19.60
C ASN A 13 -8.56 -5.32 19.67
N GLU A 14 -8.27 -6.42 20.37
CA GLU A 14 -9.19 -7.57 20.51
C GLU A 14 -10.48 -7.23 21.28
N LYS A 15 -10.44 -6.21 22.15
CA LYS A 15 -11.59 -5.78 22.95
C LYS A 15 -12.53 -4.80 22.25
N LEU A 16 -12.17 -4.35 21.04
CA LEU A 16 -13.00 -3.46 20.25
C LEU A 16 -13.93 -4.26 19.34
N ASP A 17 -15.19 -3.81 19.24
CA ASP A 17 -16.11 -4.35 18.24
C ASP A 17 -15.63 -3.92 16.83
N PRO A 18 -15.34 -4.86 15.91
CA PRO A 18 -14.90 -4.55 14.55
C PRO A 18 -15.85 -3.60 13.80
N LYS A 19 -17.17 -3.64 14.08
CA LYS A 19 -18.15 -2.71 13.51
C LYS A 19 -17.94 -1.29 14.04
N LYS A 20 -17.71 -1.13 15.35
CA LYS A 20 -17.38 0.17 15.96
C LYS A 20 -16.07 0.73 15.44
N LYS A 21 -15.06 -0.10 15.16
CA LYS A 21 -13.75 0.34 14.62
C LYS A 21 -13.93 1.03 13.26
N GLY A 22 -14.74 0.44 12.37
CA GLY A 22 -15.13 1.07 11.11
C GLY A 22 -16.01 2.33 11.30
N GLU A 23 -16.88 2.34 12.32
CA GLU A 23 -17.73 3.50 12.62
C GLU A 23 -16.96 4.68 13.21
N LEU A 24 -15.93 4.46 14.03
CA LEU A 24 -15.08 5.50 14.61
C LEU A 24 -13.95 5.92 13.66
N GLY A 25 -13.52 5.01 12.77
CA GLY A 25 -12.42 5.23 11.85
C GLY A 25 -11.05 5.28 12.54
N GLN A 26 -10.91 4.70 13.75
CA GLN A 26 -9.69 4.76 14.56
C GLN A 26 -8.88 3.47 14.41
N PHE A 27 -7.58 3.61 14.19
CA PHE A 27 -6.63 2.51 14.01
C PHE A 27 -5.46 2.70 14.95
N TYR A 28 -5.09 1.66 15.71
CA TYR A 28 -3.97 1.76 16.64
C TYR A 28 -2.64 1.50 15.95
N THR A 29 -1.69 2.42 16.12
CA THR A 29 -0.40 2.44 15.44
C THR A 29 0.54 1.36 15.96
N ALA A 30 1.10 0.55 15.06
CA ALA A 30 2.07 -0.48 15.43
C ALA A 30 3.42 0.12 15.87
N ALA A 31 4.19 -0.62 16.67
CA ALA A 31 5.49 -0.19 17.18
C ALA A 31 6.47 0.33 16.10
N PRO A 32 6.66 -0.31 14.93
CA PRO A 32 7.56 0.20 13.89
C PRO A 32 7.21 1.63 13.45
N ILE A 33 5.94 1.89 13.16
CA ILE A 33 5.47 3.22 12.72
C ILE A 33 5.60 4.23 13.87
N SER A 34 5.22 3.82 15.09
CA SER A 34 5.28 4.69 16.27
C SER A 34 6.72 5.16 16.55
N MET A 35 7.68 4.23 16.46
CA MET A 35 9.11 4.52 16.60
C MET A 35 9.61 5.48 15.51
N PHE A 36 9.25 5.25 14.25
CA PHE A 36 9.64 6.14 13.17
C PHE A 36 9.05 7.54 13.36
N MET A 37 7.76 7.67 13.68
CA MET A 37 7.14 8.95 13.99
C MET A 37 7.85 9.70 15.13
N ALA A 38 8.17 9.01 16.24
CA ALA A 38 8.90 9.61 17.35
C ALA A 38 10.30 10.07 16.95
N SER A 39 10.98 9.33 16.05
CA SER A 39 12.33 9.71 15.59
C SER A 39 12.38 11.00 14.75
N LEU A 40 11.25 11.45 14.20
CA LEU A 40 11.18 12.65 13.35
C LEU A 40 11.26 13.97 14.12
N PHE A 41 10.99 13.99 15.43
CA PHE A 41 11.11 15.21 16.21
C PHE A 41 12.57 15.72 16.19
N GLU A 42 12.78 17.01 15.97
CA GLU A 42 14.11 17.61 15.87
C GLU A 42 14.63 17.98 17.26
N SER A 43 13.80 18.59 18.09
CA SER A 43 14.14 19.05 19.43
C SER A 43 13.51 18.18 20.51
N MET A 44 14.29 17.87 21.55
CA MET A 44 13.79 17.27 22.80
C MET A 44 14.69 17.78 23.93
N ALA A 45 14.22 18.74 24.72
CA ALA A 45 15.03 19.34 25.77
C ALA A 45 14.19 19.72 27.01
N ASP A 46 14.75 19.40 28.17
CA ASP A 46 14.27 19.73 29.51
C ASP A 46 12.82 19.31 29.81
N GLU A 47 11.86 20.22 29.69
CA GLU A 47 10.44 19.98 30.02
C GLU A 47 9.57 19.90 28.76
N ILE A 48 8.88 18.77 28.60
CA ILE A 48 8.01 18.48 27.46
C ILE A 48 6.55 18.45 27.91
N ASN A 49 5.69 19.16 27.17
CA ASN A 49 4.24 19.01 27.21
C ASN A 49 3.82 18.30 25.91
N LEU A 50 3.53 17.02 26.02
CA LEU A 50 3.16 16.13 24.93
C LEU A 50 1.63 15.99 24.86
N LEU A 51 1.05 16.19 23.69
CA LEU A 51 -0.34 15.84 23.40
C LEU A 51 -0.40 14.59 22.50
N ASP A 52 -1.20 13.60 22.89
CA ASP A 52 -1.56 12.42 22.10
C ASP A 52 -3.11 12.36 21.94
N PRO A 53 -3.67 13.01 20.90
CA PRO A 53 -5.11 13.07 20.68
C PRO A 53 -5.59 11.84 19.92
N GLY A 54 -6.56 11.12 20.49
CA GLY A 54 -6.99 9.81 19.97
C GLY A 54 -5.96 8.72 20.28
N CYS A 55 -5.39 8.76 21.49
CA CYS A 55 -4.18 8.02 21.86
C CYS A 55 -4.29 6.50 21.76
N GLY A 56 -5.51 5.94 21.75
CA GLY A 56 -5.70 4.50 21.80
C GLY A 56 -4.97 3.92 23.02
N PRO A 57 -4.19 2.83 22.87
CA PRO A 57 -3.38 2.27 23.95
C PRO A 57 -2.09 3.06 24.27
N CYS A 58 -1.95 4.31 23.81
CA CYS A 58 -0.78 5.17 24.05
C CYS A 58 0.54 4.66 23.43
N SER A 59 0.48 3.92 22.31
CA SER A 59 1.67 3.46 21.59
C SER A 59 2.55 4.60 21.08
N LEU A 60 1.96 5.73 20.69
CA LEU A 60 2.67 6.91 20.22
C LEU A 60 3.36 7.65 21.38
N ALA A 61 2.65 7.90 22.48
CA ALA A 61 3.26 8.45 23.69
C ALA A 61 4.41 7.56 24.24
N ALA A 62 4.26 6.24 24.16
CA ALA A 62 5.33 5.31 24.53
C ALA A 62 6.55 5.43 23.61
N ALA A 63 6.36 5.52 22.30
CA ALA A 63 7.45 5.72 21.34
C ALA A 63 8.16 7.06 21.54
N PHE A 64 7.40 8.13 21.81
CA PHE A 64 7.96 9.43 22.14
C PHE A 64 8.82 9.35 23.41
N THR A 65 8.33 8.66 24.45
CA THR A 65 9.08 8.47 25.70
C THR A 65 10.37 7.67 25.47
N ASP A 66 10.33 6.62 24.62
CA ASP A 66 11.50 5.81 24.27
C ASP A 66 12.58 6.67 23.59
N GLU A 67 12.16 7.53 22.66
CA GLU A 67 13.04 8.46 21.95
C GLU A 67 13.63 9.52 22.87
N ALA A 68 12.82 10.10 23.77
CA ALA A 68 13.28 11.06 24.76
C ALA A 68 14.35 10.47 25.70
N ILE A 69 14.16 9.21 26.13
CA ILE A 69 15.15 8.47 26.91
C ILE A 69 16.45 8.28 26.12
N LYS A 70 16.37 7.89 24.85
CA LYS A 70 17.55 7.69 23.99
C LYS A 70 18.37 8.96 23.82
N ARG A 71 17.71 10.12 23.70
CA ARG A 71 18.38 11.42 23.52
C ARG A 71 18.97 11.99 24.81
N GLY A 72 18.47 11.59 25.98
CA GLY A 72 19.07 11.89 27.29
C GLY A 72 19.03 13.36 27.74
N ASN A 73 18.30 14.23 27.05
CA ASN A 73 18.25 15.68 27.30
C ASN A 73 16.97 16.15 28.00
N VAL A 74 16.08 15.23 28.37
CA VAL A 74 14.74 15.52 28.91
C VAL A 74 14.72 15.20 30.41
N SER A 75 14.18 16.10 31.21
CA SER A 75 14.01 15.94 32.66
C SER A 75 12.58 15.53 33.02
N THR A 76 11.58 16.10 32.31
CA THR A 76 10.16 15.91 32.60
C THR A 76 9.35 15.80 31.31
N ILE A 77 8.38 14.88 31.29
CA ILE A 77 7.40 14.74 30.21
C ILE A 77 5.99 14.75 30.84
N ASN A 78 5.25 15.82 30.60
CA ASN A 78 3.83 15.91 30.89
C ASN A 78 3.06 15.39 29.67
N ILE A 79 2.22 14.37 29.84
CA ILE A 79 1.49 13.72 28.74
C ILE A 79 0.01 13.97 28.91
N ASP A 80 -0.62 14.64 27.95
CA ASP A 80 -2.07 14.72 27.85
C ASP A 80 -2.56 13.75 26.76
N ALA A 81 -3.25 12.71 27.19
CA ALA A 81 -3.76 11.66 26.33
C ALA A 81 -5.30 11.70 26.27
N HIS A 82 -5.86 11.84 25.06
CA HIS A 82 -7.31 11.92 24.84
C HIS A 82 -7.83 10.67 24.16
N GLU A 83 -8.88 10.07 24.72
CA GLU A 83 -9.53 8.89 24.16
C GLU A 83 -11.04 8.94 24.35
N ILE A 84 -11.80 8.53 23.33
CA ILE A 84 -13.27 8.49 23.39
C ILE A 84 -13.78 7.13 23.90
N GLU A 85 -13.04 6.03 23.69
CA GLU A 85 -13.45 4.68 24.07
C GLU A 85 -12.93 4.28 25.47
N GLU A 86 -13.77 4.46 26.48
CA GLU A 86 -13.46 4.13 27.87
C GLU A 86 -13.09 2.66 28.11
N ARG A 87 -13.52 1.73 27.24
CA ARG A 87 -13.23 0.28 27.40
C ARG A 87 -11.74 -0.05 27.36
N ILE A 88 -10.93 0.77 26.70
CA ILE A 88 -9.48 0.55 26.61
C ILE A 88 -8.70 1.23 27.75
N LYS A 89 -9.38 1.90 28.70
CA LYS A 89 -8.76 2.57 29.83
C LYS A 89 -7.75 1.71 30.60
N SER A 90 -8.01 0.42 30.78
CA SER A 90 -7.06 -0.49 31.44
C SER A 90 -5.73 -0.61 30.70
N HIS A 91 -5.77 -0.67 29.36
CA HIS A 91 -4.58 -0.83 28.50
C HIS A 91 -3.79 0.47 28.39
N ILE A 92 -4.50 1.61 28.45
CA ILE A 92 -3.88 2.93 28.57
C ILE A 92 -3.05 2.98 29.86
N VAL A 93 -3.65 2.64 31.00
CA VAL A 93 -2.97 2.63 32.29
C VAL A 93 -1.79 1.66 32.29
N GLU A 94 -1.96 0.47 31.72
CA GLU A 94 -0.90 -0.54 31.61
C GLU A 94 0.30 -0.03 30.78
N SER A 95 0.04 0.56 29.62
CA SER A 95 1.08 1.10 28.73
C SER A 95 1.82 2.27 29.39
N VAL A 96 1.10 3.13 30.11
CA VAL A 96 1.72 4.23 30.84
C VAL A 96 2.54 3.75 32.03
N ASN A 97 2.09 2.74 32.79
CA ASN A 97 2.91 2.16 33.86
C ASN A 97 4.25 1.63 33.32
N VAL A 98 4.22 0.95 32.17
CA VAL A 98 5.43 0.51 31.46
C VAL A 98 6.33 1.71 31.13
N CYS A 99 5.76 2.81 30.62
CA CYS A 99 6.50 4.04 30.32
C CYS A 99 7.10 4.68 31.57
N GLU A 100 6.34 4.80 32.66
CA GLU A 100 6.77 5.38 33.94
C GLU A 100 7.94 4.60 34.54
N GLU A 101 7.87 3.26 34.53
CA GLU A 101 8.93 2.41 35.06
C GLU A 101 10.25 2.58 34.30
N VAL A 102 10.21 2.64 32.97
CA VAL A 102 11.41 2.81 32.14
C VAL A 102 11.92 4.26 32.23
N ALA A 103 11.05 5.26 32.16
CA ALA A 103 11.41 6.67 32.29
C ALA A 103 12.08 6.96 33.64
N LYS A 104 11.53 6.42 34.74
CA LYS A 104 12.11 6.56 36.08
C LYS A 104 13.52 5.99 36.18
N LYS A 105 13.79 4.85 35.53
CA LYS A 105 15.15 4.26 35.48
C LYS A 105 16.13 5.13 34.70
N ALA A 106 15.64 5.88 33.71
CA ALA A 106 16.42 6.86 32.95
C ALA A 106 16.52 8.25 33.61
N GLY A 107 15.91 8.45 34.79
CA GLY A 107 15.93 9.73 35.49
C GLY A 107 14.93 10.77 34.98
N ILE A 108 13.95 10.35 34.16
CA ILE A 108 12.91 11.21 33.59
C ILE A 108 11.64 11.12 34.44
N LYS A 109 11.05 12.27 34.79
CA LYS A 109 9.76 12.35 35.46
C LYS A 109 8.62 12.35 34.43
N LEU A 110 7.77 11.33 34.46
CA LEU A 110 6.57 11.25 33.62
C LEU A 110 5.34 11.70 34.42
N ASN A 111 4.52 12.60 33.87
CA ASN A 111 3.26 13.06 34.47
C ASN A 111 2.10 12.88 33.47
N PRO A 112 1.46 11.70 33.45
CA PRO A 112 0.36 11.41 32.53
C PRO A 112 -1.00 11.93 33.04
N THR A 113 -1.76 12.56 32.15
CA THR A 113 -3.15 13.01 32.33
C THR A 113 -4.02 12.37 31.26
N PHE A 114 -5.16 11.80 31.66
CA PHE A 114 -6.08 11.13 30.74
C PHE A 114 -7.43 11.84 30.69
N HIS A 115 -7.87 12.13 29.48
CA HIS A 115 -9.14 12.79 29.23
C HIS A 115 -10.03 11.87 28.40
N PHE A 116 -11.13 11.42 29.01
CA PHE A 116 -12.14 10.63 28.32
C PHE A 116 -13.22 11.55 27.73
N GLY A 117 -13.54 11.35 26.46
CA GLY A 117 -14.57 12.10 25.75
C GLY A 117 -14.17 12.51 24.34
N ASP A 118 -15.07 13.21 23.67
CA ASP A 118 -14.85 13.69 22.31
C ASP A 118 -13.84 14.86 22.32
N PHE A 119 -12.68 14.65 21.70
CA PHE A 119 -11.60 15.63 21.64
C PHE A 119 -12.03 16.97 21.01
N ILE A 120 -12.86 16.93 19.97
CA ILE A 120 -13.33 18.13 19.26
C ILE A 120 -14.34 18.88 20.14
N GLN A 121 -15.24 18.16 20.81
CA GLN A 121 -16.18 18.75 21.75
C GLN A 121 -15.45 19.42 22.92
N ASN A 122 -14.52 18.72 23.55
CA ASN A 122 -13.77 19.21 24.71
C ASN A 122 -13.06 20.52 24.35
N PHE A 123 -12.27 20.52 23.26
CA PHE A 123 -11.60 21.72 22.77
C PHE A 123 -12.57 22.88 22.45
N SER A 124 -13.70 22.59 21.81
CA SER A 124 -14.70 23.62 21.50
C SER A 124 -15.32 24.24 22.75
N ASN A 125 -15.54 23.45 23.80
CA ASN A 125 -16.07 23.94 25.07
C ASN A 125 -15.05 24.85 25.77
N ASP A 126 -13.76 24.49 25.76
CA ASP A 126 -12.71 25.27 26.42
C ASP A 126 -12.52 26.66 25.82
N ILE A 127 -12.63 26.77 24.49
CA ILE A 127 -12.49 28.07 23.80
C ILE A 127 -13.72 28.96 24.01
N THR A 128 -14.92 28.36 24.07
CA THR A 128 -16.17 29.13 24.15
C THR A 128 -16.51 29.57 25.58
N ASN A 129 -16.07 28.84 26.60
CA ASN A 129 -16.25 29.17 28.01
C ASN A 129 -14.99 29.81 28.59
N TYR A 130 -14.76 31.08 28.26
CA TYR A 130 -13.57 31.86 28.64
C TYR A 130 -13.33 32.02 30.16
N SER A 131 -14.25 31.53 31.00
CA SER A 131 -14.17 31.62 32.48
C SER A 131 -13.59 30.39 33.17
N ASP A 132 -13.46 29.24 32.49
CA ASP A 132 -12.97 27.97 33.07
C ASP A 132 -11.66 27.45 32.40
N CYS A 133 -11.00 28.31 31.61
CA CYS A 133 -9.94 27.97 30.63
C CYS A 133 -8.71 27.22 31.15
N GLU A 134 -8.43 27.26 32.45
CA GLU A 134 -7.20 26.68 33.01
C GLU A 134 -7.36 25.22 33.48
N ALA A 135 -8.58 24.70 33.59
CA ALA A 135 -8.81 23.45 34.33
C ALA A 135 -8.52 22.15 33.55
N VAL A 136 -8.60 22.15 32.21
CA VAL A 136 -8.50 20.91 31.41
C VAL A 136 -7.33 20.90 30.42
N PHE A 137 -6.96 22.03 29.81
CA PHE A 137 -5.91 22.05 28.77
C PHE A 137 -4.83 23.12 28.96
N GLY A 138 -4.93 23.99 29.97
CA GLY A 138 -4.01 25.13 30.13
C GLY A 138 -4.16 26.22 29.04
N PRO A 139 -3.21 27.17 28.92
CA PRO A 139 -3.25 28.28 27.95
C PRO A 139 -3.52 27.80 26.51
N ILE A 140 -4.13 28.64 25.65
CA ILE A 140 -4.48 28.24 24.27
C ILE A 140 -3.29 27.62 23.52
N GLU A 141 -2.08 28.17 23.68
CA GLU A 141 -0.82 27.57 23.22
C GLU A 141 -0.09 26.93 24.41
N HIS A 142 -0.11 25.61 24.50
CA HIS A 142 0.39 24.87 25.68
C HIS A 142 1.43 23.79 25.35
N TYR A 143 1.23 23.06 24.26
CA TYR A 143 2.03 21.87 23.97
C TYR A 143 3.32 22.22 23.25
N SER A 144 4.41 21.55 23.63
CA SER A 144 5.69 21.62 22.91
C SER A 144 5.77 20.57 21.81
N HIS A 145 5.14 19.41 22.02
CA HIS A 145 5.16 18.30 21.08
C HIS A 145 3.76 17.71 20.96
N ILE A 146 3.40 17.30 19.75
CA ILE A 146 2.16 16.60 19.47
C ILE A 146 2.48 15.41 18.59
N ILE A 147 2.07 14.22 18.99
CA ILE A 147 2.19 13.00 18.19
C ILE A 147 0.80 12.38 18.02
N MET A 148 0.39 12.03 16.79
CA MET A 148 -0.99 11.56 16.59
C MET A 148 -1.21 10.60 15.43
N ASN A 149 -2.18 9.71 15.63
CA ASN A 149 -2.86 8.97 14.58
C ASN A 149 -4.38 9.18 14.73
N PRO A 150 -4.92 10.29 14.19
CA PRO A 150 -6.29 10.68 14.43
C PRO A 150 -7.31 9.80 13.67
N PRO A 151 -8.60 9.82 14.03
CA PRO A 151 -9.62 8.99 13.35
C PRO A 151 -9.93 9.44 11.91
N TYR A 152 -10.13 8.48 11.01
CA TYR A 152 -10.35 8.69 9.57
C TYR A 152 -11.83 8.59 9.21
N LYS A 153 -12.60 9.66 9.42
CA LYS A 153 -14.06 9.67 9.17
C LYS A 153 -14.56 10.99 8.60
N LYS A 154 -15.39 10.92 7.56
CA LYS A 154 -16.03 12.11 6.97
C LYS A 154 -16.98 12.77 7.97
N ILE A 155 -16.92 14.09 8.05
CA ILE A 155 -17.78 14.93 8.89
C ILE A 155 -19.03 15.28 8.08
N ALA A 156 -20.19 14.79 8.53
CA ALA A 156 -21.47 15.17 7.93
C ALA A 156 -21.75 16.67 8.11
N SER A 157 -22.39 17.31 7.12
CA SER A 157 -22.66 18.76 7.15
C SER A 157 -23.59 19.19 8.29
N SER A 158 -24.44 18.29 8.78
CA SER A 158 -25.40 18.55 9.87
C SER A 158 -24.94 18.08 11.26
N SER A 159 -23.72 17.52 11.39
CA SER A 159 -23.25 16.95 12.66
C SER A 159 -22.89 18.01 13.70
N ASP A 160 -22.87 17.64 14.98
CA ASP A 160 -22.41 18.54 16.04
C ASP A 160 -20.91 18.85 15.91
N HIS A 161 -20.11 17.89 15.45
CA HIS A 161 -18.72 18.12 15.03
C HIS A 161 -18.58 19.31 14.07
N ARG A 162 -19.46 19.44 13.06
CA ARG A 162 -19.45 20.58 12.14
C ARG A 162 -19.71 21.90 12.87
N LYS A 163 -20.62 21.90 13.84
CA LYS A 163 -20.98 23.09 14.62
C LYS A 163 -19.83 23.51 15.54
N TRP A 164 -19.24 22.57 16.27
CA TRP A 164 -18.08 22.79 17.15
C TRP A 164 -16.88 23.34 16.39
N LEU A 165 -16.52 22.73 15.26
CA LEU A 165 -15.40 23.20 14.43
C LEU A 165 -15.64 24.60 13.87
N ARG A 166 -16.86 24.91 13.42
CA ARG A 166 -17.21 26.24 12.93
C ARG A 166 -17.13 27.30 14.03
N ALA A 167 -17.47 26.95 15.28
CA ALA A 167 -17.39 27.87 16.41
C ALA A 167 -15.95 28.32 16.72
N VAL A 168 -14.95 27.51 16.34
CA VAL A 168 -13.51 27.78 16.53
C VAL A 168 -12.79 28.12 15.22
N GLY A 169 -13.54 28.42 14.15
CA GLY A 169 -12.99 28.87 12.86
C GLY A 169 -12.30 27.78 12.03
N ILE A 170 -12.63 26.50 12.25
CA ILE A 170 -12.05 25.37 11.51
C ILE A 170 -13.06 24.87 10.46
N GLU A 171 -12.64 24.84 9.19
CA GLU A 171 -13.42 24.30 8.08
C GLU A 171 -12.69 23.11 7.43
N THR A 172 -13.18 21.90 7.67
CA THR A 172 -12.65 20.68 7.03
C THR A 172 -13.73 19.62 6.85
N VAL A 173 -13.52 18.59 6.03
CA VAL A 173 -14.50 17.52 5.74
C VAL A 173 -14.22 16.19 6.44
N ASN A 174 -13.14 16.06 7.19
CA ASN A 174 -12.77 14.79 7.84
C ASN A 174 -12.23 15.01 9.27
N LEU A 175 -12.45 14.04 10.16
CA LEU A 175 -11.97 14.10 11.54
C LEU A 175 -10.44 14.22 11.63
N TYR A 176 -9.66 13.52 10.79
CA TYR A 176 -8.20 13.60 10.88
C TYR A 176 -7.66 15.03 10.70
N SER A 177 -8.24 15.77 9.76
CA SER A 177 -7.84 17.16 9.48
C SER A 177 -8.40 18.12 10.51
N ALA A 178 -9.52 17.78 11.16
CA ALA A 178 -10.02 18.52 12.31
C ALA A 178 -9.06 18.37 13.51
N PHE A 179 -8.59 17.15 13.79
CA PHE A 179 -7.63 16.87 14.86
C PHE A 179 -6.31 17.63 14.64
N VAL A 180 -5.75 17.58 13.43
CA VAL A 180 -4.52 18.32 13.10
C VAL A 180 -4.74 19.83 13.21
N ALA A 181 -5.86 20.36 12.70
CA ALA A 181 -6.18 21.79 12.79
C ALA A 181 -6.33 22.28 14.24
N ILE A 182 -6.92 21.47 15.12
CA ILE A 182 -7.02 21.76 16.55
C ILE A 182 -5.63 21.70 17.20
N ALA A 183 -4.85 20.66 16.91
CA ALA A 183 -3.51 20.50 17.46
C ALA A 183 -2.58 21.65 17.07
N LEU A 184 -2.61 22.13 15.83
CA LEU A 184 -1.87 23.33 15.41
C LEU A 184 -2.26 24.58 16.22
N LYS A 185 -3.55 24.74 16.55
CA LYS A 185 -4.00 25.83 17.43
C LYS A 185 -3.47 25.69 18.86
N ARG A 186 -3.30 24.45 19.36
CA ARG A 186 -2.80 24.15 20.72
C ARG A 186 -1.28 24.13 20.86
N LEU A 187 -0.57 23.97 19.74
CA LEU A 187 0.89 23.92 19.70
C LEU A 187 1.48 25.30 20.01
N LYS A 188 2.58 25.36 20.74
CA LYS A 188 3.32 26.62 20.98
C LYS A 188 4.12 27.02 19.74
N GLN A 189 4.51 28.29 19.64
CA GLN A 189 5.46 28.74 18.62
C GLN A 189 6.79 27.97 18.73
N GLY A 190 7.30 27.46 17.62
CA GLY A 190 8.44 26.54 17.56
C GLY A 190 8.15 25.14 18.11
N GLY A 191 6.91 24.83 18.48
CA GLY A 191 6.50 23.48 18.84
C GLY A 191 6.35 22.59 17.61
N GLU A 192 6.48 21.28 17.84
CA GLU A 192 6.52 20.27 16.77
C GLU A 192 5.30 19.35 16.78
N LEU A 193 4.81 18.98 15.61
CA LEU A 193 3.70 18.04 15.43
C LEU A 193 4.09 16.94 14.44
N VAL A 194 3.99 15.69 14.87
CA VAL A 194 4.13 14.52 14.00
C VAL A 194 2.81 13.77 13.90
N ALA A 195 2.29 13.58 12.68
CA ALA A 195 0.99 12.95 12.45
C ALA A 195 1.02 11.96 11.29
N ILE A 196 0.36 10.82 11.44
CA ILE A 196 0.04 9.92 10.32
C ILE A 196 -1.40 10.14 9.88
N ILE A 197 -1.60 10.63 8.65
CA ILE A 197 -2.93 10.99 8.11
C ILE A 197 -3.12 10.57 6.65
N PRO A 198 -4.37 10.41 6.17
CA PRO A 198 -4.64 10.08 4.77
C PRO A 198 -4.17 11.16 3.81
N ARG A 199 -3.48 10.78 2.73
CA ARG A 199 -2.95 11.67 1.67
C ARG A 199 -4.02 12.54 0.98
N SER A 200 -5.29 12.17 1.09
CA SER A 200 -6.41 12.83 0.40
C SER A 200 -6.54 14.36 0.61
N PHE A 201 -6.00 14.92 1.70
CA PHE A 201 -6.01 16.36 1.90
C PHE A 201 -5.11 17.12 0.92
N CYS A 202 -4.08 16.46 0.38
CA CYS A 202 -3.11 17.07 -0.53
C CYS A 202 -3.76 17.62 -1.80
N ASN A 203 -4.82 16.98 -2.31
CA ASN A 203 -5.46 17.33 -3.58
C ASN A 203 -7.00 17.38 -3.56
N GLY A 204 -7.65 16.98 -2.46
CA GLY A 204 -9.10 17.03 -2.40
C GLY A 204 -9.60 18.49 -2.37
N PRO A 205 -10.58 18.89 -3.21
CA PRO A 205 -11.03 20.28 -3.30
C PRO A 205 -11.59 20.81 -1.99
N TYR A 206 -12.28 19.96 -1.22
CA TYR A 206 -12.88 20.32 0.06
C TYR A 206 -11.87 20.47 1.21
N TYR A 207 -10.59 20.19 0.97
CA TYR A 207 -9.52 20.39 1.95
C TYR A 207 -8.74 21.69 1.72
N GLN A 208 -9.14 22.54 0.77
CA GLN A 208 -8.47 23.83 0.55
C GLN A 208 -8.35 24.67 1.83
N PRO A 209 -9.42 24.90 2.64
CA PRO A 209 -9.27 25.69 3.87
C PRO A 209 -8.31 25.06 4.89
N PHE A 210 -8.26 23.72 4.95
CA PHE A 210 -7.33 23.01 5.81
C PHE A 210 -5.87 23.14 5.34
N ARG A 211 -5.62 23.08 4.01
CA ARG A 211 -4.28 23.31 3.45
C ARG A 211 -3.81 24.73 3.72
N GLU A 212 -4.70 25.72 3.52
CA GLU A 212 -4.43 27.12 3.82
C GLU A 212 -4.05 27.31 5.30
N GLN A 213 -4.81 26.73 6.23
CA GLN A 213 -4.47 26.79 7.65
C GLN A 213 -3.11 26.14 7.94
N LEU A 214 -2.89 24.92 7.46
CA LEU A 214 -1.67 24.15 7.72
C LEU A 214 -0.42 24.90 7.22
N ILE A 215 -0.45 25.41 5.99
CA ILE A 215 0.68 26.11 5.35
C ILE A 215 0.94 27.46 6.01
N ASN A 216 -0.10 28.16 6.48
CA ASN A 216 0.06 29.46 7.12
C ASN A 216 0.51 29.37 8.59
N GLU A 217 0.15 28.29 9.29
CA GLU A 217 0.44 28.14 10.72
C GLU A 217 1.74 27.35 10.99
N ALA A 218 2.21 26.49 10.08
CA ALA A 218 3.38 25.65 10.31
C ALA A 218 4.24 25.40 9.05
N ALA A 219 5.55 25.28 9.27
CA ALA A 219 6.48 24.77 8.28
C ALA A 219 6.42 23.24 8.22
N ILE A 220 6.28 22.68 7.02
CA ILE A 220 6.45 21.25 6.76
C ILE A 220 7.94 20.95 6.71
N ARG A 221 8.43 20.06 7.58
CA ARG A 221 9.83 19.64 7.65
C ARG A 221 10.06 18.29 7.00
N HIS A 222 9.18 17.33 7.30
CA HIS A 222 9.29 15.96 6.80
C HIS A 222 7.96 15.45 6.26
N ILE A 223 8.01 14.73 5.13
CA ILE A 223 6.89 13.93 4.62
C ILE A 223 7.38 12.51 4.36
N HIS A 224 6.82 11.52 5.03
CA HIS A 224 7.03 10.11 4.68
C HIS A 224 5.82 9.56 3.92
N ILE A 225 6.07 8.84 2.82
CA ILE A 225 5.06 8.18 2.00
C ILE A 225 5.32 6.66 1.95
N PHE A 226 4.25 5.88 1.80
CA PHE A 226 4.33 4.44 1.59
C PHE A 226 4.07 4.12 0.12
N ASP A 227 4.97 3.37 -0.56
CA ASP A 227 4.81 3.06 -2.00
C ASP A 227 3.58 2.15 -2.25
N SER A 228 3.16 1.37 -1.26
CA SER A 228 2.02 0.44 -1.34
C SER A 228 0.88 0.81 -0.39
N ARG A 229 -0.36 0.66 -0.90
CA ARG A 229 -1.62 1.00 -0.21
C ARG A 229 -2.00 0.09 0.96
N SER A 230 -1.39 -1.08 1.05
CA SER A 230 -1.79 -2.14 1.99
C SER A 230 -0.94 -2.18 3.26
N ASN A 231 0.12 -1.37 3.38
CA ASN A 231 1.24 -1.74 4.24
C ASN A 231 1.38 -0.92 5.52
N ALA A 232 0.79 0.27 5.63
CA ALA A 232 0.84 1.04 6.88
C ALA A 232 -0.01 0.39 8.00
N PHE A 233 -1.11 -0.27 7.65
CA PHE A 233 -2.01 -0.95 8.59
C PHE A 233 -2.40 -2.31 8.05
N SER A 234 -1.43 -3.17 7.71
CA SER A 234 -1.70 -4.47 7.06
C SER A 234 -2.56 -5.45 7.88
N GLY A 235 -2.75 -5.19 9.18
CA GLY A 235 -3.64 -5.95 10.05
C GLY A 235 -5.10 -5.48 10.04
N ASP A 236 -5.39 -4.35 9.38
CA ASP A 236 -6.74 -3.79 9.22
C ASP A 236 -7.04 -3.73 7.70
N ASP A 237 -8.15 -4.32 7.24
CA ASP A 237 -8.56 -4.41 5.81
C ASP A 237 -8.91 -3.03 5.20
N VAL A 238 -7.98 -2.06 5.24
CA VAL A 238 -8.20 -0.65 4.94
C VAL A 238 -7.24 -0.20 3.85
N LEU A 239 -7.78 -0.08 2.64
CA LEU A 239 -7.08 0.47 1.47
C LEU A 239 -7.09 2.01 1.54
N GLN A 240 -6.16 2.61 2.29
CA GLN A 240 -5.95 4.06 2.32
C GLN A 240 -4.47 4.41 2.17
N GLU A 241 -4.16 5.39 1.31
CA GLU A 241 -2.81 5.94 1.18
C GLU A 241 -2.59 6.94 2.32
N ASN A 242 -1.85 6.55 3.34
CA ASN A 242 -1.47 7.42 4.46
C ASN A 242 -0.08 8.00 4.25
N ILE A 243 0.19 9.15 4.87
CA ILE A 243 1.50 9.80 4.91
C ILE A 243 1.80 10.20 6.35
N ILE A 244 3.07 10.28 6.72
CA ILE A 244 3.51 10.85 7.99
C ILE A 244 4.05 12.25 7.72
N LEU A 245 3.61 13.22 8.51
CA LEU A 245 4.04 14.61 8.43
C LEU A 245 4.76 14.98 9.71
N HIS A 246 5.81 15.78 9.57
CA HIS A 246 6.43 16.53 10.66
C HIS A 246 6.30 18.02 10.36
N LEU A 247 5.67 18.76 11.28
CA LEU A 247 5.35 20.17 11.17
C LEU A 247 5.98 20.93 12.34
N VAL A 248 6.43 22.16 12.10
CA VAL A 248 6.91 23.07 13.16
C VAL A 248 6.15 24.39 13.09
N LYS A 249 5.50 24.77 14.18
CA LYS A 249 4.61 25.94 14.22
C LYS A 249 5.38 27.26 14.16
N GLY A 250 4.93 28.16 13.29
CA GLY A 250 5.44 29.53 13.17
C GLY A 250 6.86 29.67 12.64
N GLU A 251 7.49 28.58 12.23
CA GLU A 251 8.77 28.64 11.54
C GLU A 251 8.61 29.02 10.07
N GLU A 252 9.65 29.64 9.51
CA GLU A 252 9.71 29.92 8.08
C GLU A 252 9.84 28.62 7.30
N GLN A 253 8.99 28.46 6.29
CA GLN A 253 9.03 27.31 5.41
C GLN A 253 10.33 27.28 4.59
N ARG A 254 11.03 26.13 4.61
CA ARG A 254 12.29 25.88 3.89
C ARG A 254 12.18 24.61 3.05
N GLU A 255 13.32 23.96 2.80
CA GLU A 255 13.35 22.63 2.20
C GLU A 255 12.62 21.60 3.07
N VAL A 256 12.04 20.61 2.42
CA VAL A 256 11.28 19.52 3.03
C VAL A 256 11.99 18.21 2.69
N THR A 257 12.25 17.40 3.71
CA THR A 257 12.74 16.04 3.54
C THR A 257 11.56 15.11 3.23
N ILE A 258 11.67 14.38 2.12
CA ILE A 258 10.70 13.37 1.72
C ILE A 258 11.37 12.01 1.83
N THR A 259 10.79 11.10 2.62
CA THR A 259 11.19 9.69 2.60
C THR A 259 10.09 8.80 2.05
N SER A 260 10.47 7.70 1.40
CA SER A 260 9.50 6.70 0.93
C SER A 260 9.97 5.29 1.28
N SER A 261 9.06 4.41 1.68
CA SER A 261 9.33 2.97 1.78
C SER A 261 8.20 2.11 1.22
N PRO A 262 8.49 0.90 0.69
CA PRO A 262 7.45 -0.01 0.20
C PRO A 262 6.56 -0.58 1.31
N VAL A 263 7.12 -0.73 2.51
CA VAL A 263 6.50 -1.33 3.68
C VAL A 263 6.81 -0.50 4.93
N ALA A 264 6.00 -0.67 5.97
CA ALA A 264 6.17 0.01 7.25
C ALA A 264 7.02 -0.81 8.24
N ASP A 265 8.11 -1.43 7.77
CA ASP A 265 8.99 -2.31 8.54
C ASP A 265 10.13 -1.55 9.26
N PHE A 266 9.78 -0.39 9.82
CA PHE A 266 10.75 0.48 10.47
C PHE A 266 11.46 -0.22 11.63
N HIS A 267 12.78 -0.12 11.62
CA HIS A 267 13.65 -0.68 12.65
C HIS A 267 14.82 0.27 12.91
N GLN A 268 15.43 0.14 14.08
CA GLN A 268 16.67 0.84 14.36
C GLN A 268 17.80 0.15 13.60
N ASP A 269 18.61 0.94 12.91
CA ASP A 269 19.82 0.49 12.26
C ASP A 269 20.99 0.54 13.24
N ASP A 270 21.61 -0.62 13.50
CA ASP A 270 22.68 -0.75 14.50
C ASP A 270 23.95 0.05 14.13
N GLU A 271 24.22 0.26 12.84
CA GLU A 271 25.41 0.98 12.38
C GLU A 271 25.26 2.50 12.50
N SER A 272 24.15 3.06 12.04
CA SER A 272 23.91 4.51 12.05
C SER A 272 23.24 5.02 13.33
N GLY A 273 22.59 4.13 14.10
CA GLY A 273 21.74 4.50 15.23
C GLY A 273 20.42 5.17 14.84
N THR A 274 20.11 5.29 13.55
CA THR A 274 18.91 5.95 13.03
C THR A 274 17.80 4.94 12.70
N VAL A 275 16.55 5.41 12.58
CA VAL A 275 15.43 4.56 12.15
C VAL A 275 15.42 4.45 10.63
N THR A 276 15.33 3.22 10.11
CA THR A 276 15.26 2.92 8.67
C THR A 276 14.18 1.89 8.37
N ALA A 277 13.87 1.69 7.09
CA ALA A 277 12.98 0.66 6.58
C ALA A 277 13.61 -0.02 5.36
N SER A 278 13.08 -1.18 4.95
CA SER A 278 13.52 -1.84 3.72
C SER A 278 13.29 -0.92 2.53
N ASP A 279 14.32 -0.76 1.69
CA ASP A 279 14.28 0.09 0.48
C ASP A 279 13.87 1.54 0.70
N MET A 280 14.09 2.05 1.92
CA MET A 280 13.78 3.44 2.22
C MET A 280 14.60 4.37 1.33
N THR A 281 13.92 5.28 0.66
CA THR A 281 14.50 6.37 -0.12
C THR A 281 14.35 7.68 0.63
N THR A 282 15.26 8.62 0.35
CA THR A 282 15.27 9.95 0.95
C THR A 282 15.58 10.98 -0.11
N ARG A 283 14.99 12.17 -0.02
CA ARG A 283 15.35 13.33 -0.82
C ARG A 283 14.96 14.61 -0.09
N THR A 284 15.64 15.69 -0.36
CA THR A 284 15.31 17.00 0.19
C THR A 284 15.04 17.96 -0.95
N VAL A 285 13.91 18.67 -0.89
CA VAL A 285 13.43 19.53 -1.99
C VAL A 285 12.94 20.87 -1.46
N PRO A 286 13.04 21.97 -2.22
CA PRO A 286 12.45 23.25 -1.80
C PRO A 286 10.93 23.12 -1.68
N PHE A 287 10.32 23.74 -0.67
CA PHE A 287 8.87 23.68 -0.49
C PHE A 287 8.06 24.10 -1.72
N SER A 288 8.57 25.03 -2.53
CA SER A 288 7.94 25.45 -3.79
C SER A 288 7.78 24.35 -4.82
N SER A 289 8.54 23.25 -4.72
CA SER A 289 8.36 22.06 -5.59
C SER A 289 7.26 21.12 -5.08
N ILE A 290 6.84 21.28 -3.83
CA ILE A 290 5.73 20.54 -3.21
C ILE A 290 4.43 21.34 -3.33
N VAL A 291 4.47 22.63 -3.01
CA VAL A 291 3.33 23.54 -3.13
C VAL A 291 3.71 24.68 -4.07
N ASN A 292 3.07 24.74 -5.24
CA ASN A 292 3.32 25.80 -6.19
C ASN A 292 2.75 27.13 -5.67
N PRO A 293 3.56 28.19 -5.51
CA PRO A 293 3.06 29.50 -5.06
C PRO A 293 1.98 30.12 -5.94
N GLY A 294 1.93 29.76 -7.23
CA GLY A 294 0.90 30.22 -8.17
C GLY A 294 -0.40 29.41 -8.11
N ASP A 295 -0.43 28.27 -7.43
CA ASP A 295 -1.63 27.45 -7.30
C ASP A 295 -2.56 27.99 -6.22
N LYS A 296 -3.69 28.56 -6.66
CA LYS A 296 -4.75 29.08 -5.76
C LYS A 296 -5.38 28.00 -4.89
N GLN A 297 -5.31 26.73 -5.28
CA GLN A 297 -5.80 25.60 -4.48
C GLN A 297 -4.76 25.10 -3.47
N GLN A 298 -3.51 25.56 -3.57
CA GLN A 298 -2.38 25.14 -2.76
C GLN A 298 -2.26 23.61 -2.67
N PHE A 299 -2.39 22.90 -3.80
CA PHE A 299 -2.23 21.46 -3.81
C PHE A 299 -0.81 21.06 -3.40
N ILE A 300 -0.72 19.96 -2.66
CA ILE A 300 0.54 19.42 -2.14
C ILE A 300 0.95 18.24 -3.04
N HIS A 301 1.90 18.50 -3.92
CA HIS A 301 2.44 17.54 -4.88
C HIS A 301 3.66 16.84 -4.28
N ILE A 302 3.45 15.64 -3.72
CA ILE A 302 4.53 14.83 -3.15
C ILE A 302 5.04 13.86 -4.22
N ALA A 303 6.15 14.21 -4.87
CA ALA A 303 6.92 13.26 -5.67
C ALA A 303 7.80 12.38 -4.77
N ALA A 304 7.83 11.07 -5.04
CA ALA A 304 8.58 10.10 -4.23
C ALA A 304 10.08 10.11 -4.55
N ASN A 305 10.45 10.55 -5.74
CA ASN A 305 11.81 10.50 -6.29
C ASN A 305 11.97 11.61 -7.35
N ASN A 306 13.20 11.83 -7.83
CA ASN A 306 13.48 12.90 -8.79
C ASN A 306 12.85 12.67 -10.17
N ARG A 307 12.55 11.42 -10.53
CA ARG A 307 11.80 11.10 -11.76
C ARG A 307 10.35 11.53 -11.68
N ASP A 308 9.68 11.28 -10.57
CA ASP A 308 8.31 11.75 -10.36
C ASP A 308 8.27 13.30 -10.35
N GLN A 309 9.30 13.94 -9.80
CA GLN A 309 9.45 15.39 -9.86
C GLN A 309 9.65 15.88 -11.30
N SER A 310 10.52 15.25 -12.09
CA SER A 310 10.74 15.67 -13.47
C SER A 310 9.50 15.47 -14.36
N ILE A 311 8.62 14.50 -14.04
CA ILE A 311 7.28 14.39 -14.66
C ILE A 311 6.43 15.63 -14.32
N ILE A 312 6.39 16.05 -13.05
CA ILE A 312 5.65 17.24 -12.60
C ILE A 312 6.20 18.49 -13.28
N ASP A 313 7.51 18.68 -13.24
CA ASP A 313 8.19 19.85 -13.79
C ASP A 313 7.98 19.94 -15.30
N LYS A 314 8.06 18.82 -16.02
CA LYS A 314 7.86 18.79 -17.47
C LYS A 314 6.44 19.12 -17.89
N LEU A 315 5.43 18.74 -17.09
CA LEU A 315 4.04 19.14 -17.33
C LEU A 315 3.71 20.55 -16.86
N SER A 316 4.49 21.11 -15.93
CA SER A 316 4.24 22.46 -15.39
C SER A 316 4.34 23.57 -16.45
N VAL A 317 4.91 23.28 -17.62
CA VAL A 317 4.90 24.12 -18.82
C VAL A 317 3.47 24.41 -19.30
N PHE A 318 2.55 23.48 -19.05
CA PHE A 318 1.13 23.67 -19.29
C PHE A 318 0.50 24.30 -18.05
N ASN A 319 -0.14 25.46 -18.25
CA ASN A 319 -0.69 26.28 -17.16
C ASN A 319 -2.13 26.74 -17.42
N SER A 320 -2.73 26.39 -18.56
CA SER A 320 -4.10 26.78 -18.89
C SER A 320 -5.12 25.95 -18.10
N THR A 321 -6.20 26.58 -17.67
CA THR A 321 -7.35 25.91 -17.08
C THR A 321 -8.35 25.46 -18.16
N LEU A 322 -9.36 24.68 -17.77
CA LEU A 322 -10.47 24.37 -18.68
C LEU A 322 -11.20 25.62 -19.18
N GLU A 323 -11.29 26.66 -18.36
CA GLU A 323 -11.92 27.93 -18.72
C GLU A 323 -11.12 28.64 -19.82
N ASP A 324 -9.79 28.68 -19.69
CA ASP A 324 -8.89 29.30 -20.68
C ASP A 324 -9.02 28.62 -22.05
N ILE A 325 -9.18 27.29 -22.08
CA ILE A 325 -9.39 26.54 -23.33
C ILE A 325 -10.86 26.49 -23.79
N SER A 326 -11.75 27.27 -23.15
CA SER A 326 -13.19 27.33 -23.48
C SER A 326 -13.91 25.99 -23.44
N ALA A 327 -13.45 25.09 -22.57
CA ALA A 327 -13.99 23.75 -22.37
C ALA A 327 -14.52 23.54 -20.95
N GLN A 328 -15.34 22.52 -20.77
CA GLN A 328 -15.87 22.07 -19.49
C GLN A 328 -15.86 20.55 -19.49
N VAL A 329 -15.68 19.95 -18.31
CA VAL A 329 -15.83 18.51 -18.12
C VAL A 329 -16.97 18.22 -17.14
N SER A 330 -17.85 17.32 -17.53
CA SER A 330 -18.97 16.88 -16.70
C SER A 330 -19.05 15.35 -16.70
N THR A 331 -19.41 14.78 -15.55
CA THR A 331 -19.84 13.38 -15.49
C THR A 331 -21.09 13.21 -16.34
N GLY A 332 -21.19 12.08 -17.05
CA GLY A 332 -22.33 11.76 -17.89
C GLY A 332 -23.66 11.96 -17.14
N PRO A 333 -24.58 12.76 -17.68
CA PRO A 333 -25.80 13.16 -16.99
C PRO A 333 -26.81 12.03 -16.82
N VAL A 334 -26.77 11.01 -17.68
CA VAL A 334 -27.75 9.92 -17.67
C VAL A 334 -27.39 8.92 -16.58
N VAL A 335 -28.32 8.74 -15.63
CA VAL A 335 -28.21 7.77 -14.53
C VAL A 335 -29.23 6.64 -14.76
N ASP A 336 -28.75 5.50 -15.25
CA ASP A 336 -29.57 4.35 -15.71
C ASP A 336 -30.77 4.05 -14.83
N PHE A 337 -30.55 3.90 -13.52
CA PHE A 337 -31.59 3.44 -12.61
C PHE A 337 -32.69 4.48 -12.36
N ARG A 338 -32.45 5.76 -12.68
CA ARG A 338 -33.44 6.84 -12.57
C ARG A 338 -34.31 6.96 -13.82
N LEU A 339 -33.84 6.46 -14.96
CA LEU A 339 -34.48 6.60 -16.27
C LEU A 339 -34.79 5.24 -16.92
N LYS A 340 -34.97 4.17 -16.11
CA LYS A 340 -35.14 2.79 -16.59
C LYS A 340 -36.20 2.64 -17.67
N ASP A 341 -37.34 3.32 -17.50
CA ASP A 341 -38.49 3.22 -18.40
C ASP A 341 -38.20 3.84 -19.79
N ASP A 342 -37.21 4.73 -19.88
CA ASP A 342 -36.80 5.38 -21.13
C ASP A 342 -35.63 4.65 -21.80
N LEU A 343 -34.98 3.68 -21.15
CA LEU A 343 -33.87 2.95 -21.75
C LEU A 343 -34.37 2.00 -22.85
N ARG A 344 -33.62 1.92 -23.96
CA ARG A 344 -33.93 1.07 -25.12
C ARG A 344 -32.73 0.24 -25.51
N LYS A 345 -32.97 -1.05 -25.76
CA LYS A 345 -31.90 -1.97 -26.18
C LYS A 345 -31.29 -1.53 -27.50
N ASP A 346 -32.13 -1.13 -28.44
CA ASP A 346 -31.78 -0.73 -29.80
C ASP A 346 -32.39 0.64 -30.13
N ILE A 347 -31.89 1.31 -31.16
CA ILE A 347 -32.41 2.60 -31.60
C ILE A 347 -33.80 2.43 -32.23
N GLU A 348 -34.74 3.29 -31.86
CA GLU A 348 -36.12 3.30 -32.35
C GLU A 348 -36.61 4.74 -32.56
N PRO A 349 -37.69 4.97 -33.33
CA PRO A 349 -38.26 6.31 -33.52
C PRO A 349 -38.56 7.00 -32.18
N GLY A 350 -38.08 8.23 -32.01
CA GLY A 350 -38.22 8.99 -30.77
C GLY A 350 -37.19 8.67 -29.69
N ALA A 351 -36.26 7.74 -29.94
CA ALA A 351 -35.09 7.51 -29.11
C ALA A 351 -33.82 8.09 -29.74
N VAL A 352 -32.82 8.34 -28.91
CA VAL A 352 -31.51 8.85 -29.31
C VAL A 352 -30.38 7.96 -28.79
N PRO A 353 -29.17 8.04 -29.38
CA PRO A 353 -28.03 7.28 -28.92
C PRO A 353 -27.70 7.53 -27.45
N LEU A 354 -27.39 6.46 -26.72
CA LEU A 354 -26.90 6.49 -25.34
C LEU A 354 -25.53 5.81 -25.28
N ILE A 355 -24.51 6.56 -24.88
CA ILE A 355 -23.13 6.10 -24.85
C ILE A 355 -22.76 5.56 -23.47
N TYR A 356 -22.20 4.35 -23.45
CA TYR A 356 -21.65 3.65 -22.29
C TYR A 356 -20.15 3.38 -22.48
N PRO A 357 -19.41 3.08 -21.40
CA PRO A 357 -18.01 2.67 -21.49
C PRO A 357 -17.75 1.50 -22.46
N VAL A 358 -18.71 0.57 -22.59
CA VAL A 358 -18.60 -0.61 -23.47
C VAL A 358 -18.55 -0.24 -24.96
N HIS A 359 -19.04 0.95 -25.33
CA HIS A 359 -19.02 1.49 -26.70
C HIS A 359 -17.67 2.12 -27.06
N LEU A 360 -16.81 2.40 -26.08
CA LEU A 360 -15.52 3.06 -26.33
C LEU A 360 -14.45 2.01 -26.62
N ASN A 361 -13.81 2.01 -27.79
CA ASN A 361 -12.63 1.20 -28.10
C ASN A 361 -11.88 1.80 -29.30
N GLY A 362 -10.90 2.68 -29.06
CA GLY A 362 -10.22 3.47 -30.11
C GLY A 362 -11.10 4.57 -30.73
N GLY A 363 -12.41 4.33 -30.81
CA GLY A 363 -13.46 5.26 -31.21
C GLY A 363 -14.79 4.88 -30.55
N VAL A 364 -15.88 5.53 -30.98
CA VAL A 364 -17.25 5.18 -30.55
C VAL A 364 -17.79 4.08 -31.46
N ASN A 365 -17.86 2.86 -30.92
CA ASN A 365 -18.45 1.68 -31.55
C ASN A 365 -19.86 1.48 -31.01
N TRP A 366 -20.84 1.96 -31.77
CA TRP A 366 -22.24 1.94 -31.41
C TRP A 366 -23.10 1.62 -32.64
N PRO A 367 -24.15 0.79 -32.53
CA PRO A 367 -24.57 0.06 -31.34
C PRO A 367 -23.65 -1.13 -31.03
N LYS A 368 -23.78 -1.72 -29.83
CA LYS A 368 -23.07 -2.92 -29.43
C LYS A 368 -23.99 -3.91 -28.73
N GLU A 369 -23.84 -5.18 -29.08
CA GLU A 369 -24.56 -6.25 -28.40
C GLU A 369 -23.98 -6.45 -26.98
N SER A 370 -24.78 -6.12 -25.97
CA SER A 370 -24.40 -6.28 -24.56
C SER A 370 -25.64 -6.28 -23.65
N LYS A 371 -25.43 -6.45 -22.34
CA LYS A 371 -26.49 -6.26 -21.33
C LYS A 371 -26.88 -4.79 -21.14
N LYS A 372 -26.10 -3.85 -21.69
CA LYS A 372 -26.36 -2.41 -21.59
C LYS A 372 -27.19 -1.94 -22.79
N PRO A 373 -28.12 -0.99 -22.59
CA PRO A 373 -28.92 -0.42 -23.67
C PRO A 373 -28.06 0.42 -24.62
N ASN A 374 -28.51 0.55 -25.87
CA ASN A 374 -27.86 1.43 -26.85
C ASN A 374 -28.56 2.79 -26.98
N ALA A 375 -29.83 2.90 -26.62
CA ALA A 375 -30.59 4.12 -26.84
C ALA A 375 -31.43 4.55 -25.62
N ILE A 376 -31.91 5.78 -25.65
CA ILE A 376 -32.81 6.35 -24.65
C ILE A 376 -33.93 7.14 -25.34
N SER A 377 -35.18 6.85 -25.02
CA SER A 377 -36.35 7.58 -25.51
C SER A 377 -36.34 9.03 -25.02
N VAL A 378 -36.67 9.98 -25.89
CA VAL A 378 -36.80 11.39 -25.53
C VAL A 378 -38.19 11.61 -24.93
N SER A 379 -38.25 11.75 -23.61
CA SER A 379 -39.46 11.98 -22.80
C SER A 379 -39.32 13.26 -21.98
N ASP A 380 -40.39 13.70 -21.34
CA ASP A 380 -40.33 14.82 -20.38
C ASP A 380 -39.36 14.55 -19.21
N LYS A 381 -39.11 13.27 -18.88
CA LYS A 381 -38.17 12.86 -17.82
C LYS A 381 -36.73 12.79 -18.29
N SER A 382 -36.48 12.31 -19.52
CA SER A 382 -35.11 12.09 -20.04
C SER A 382 -34.51 13.34 -20.69
N LYS A 383 -35.33 14.21 -21.31
CA LYS A 383 -34.88 15.33 -22.15
C LYS A 383 -33.89 16.27 -21.48
N SER A 384 -34.03 16.56 -20.19
CA SER A 384 -33.12 17.45 -19.44
C SER A 384 -31.72 16.87 -19.22
N TRP A 385 -31.56 15.54 -19.39
CA TRP A 385 -30.30 14.82 -19.28
C TRP A 385 -29.62 14.58 -20.63
N LEU A 386 -30.27 14.96 -21.75
CA LEU A 386 -29.73 14.80 -23.10
C LEU A 386 -29.07 16.09 -23.55
N TRP A 387 -27.98 15.96 -24.30
CA TRP A 387 -27.18 17.08 -24.79
C TRP A 387 -27.36 17.27 -26.28
N LYS A 388 -27.01 18.45 -26.80
CA LYS A 388 -27.06 18.72 -28.23
C LYS A 388 -26.01 17.84 -28.92
N HIS A 389 -26.42 17.10 -29.93
CA HIS A 389 -25.55 16.16 -30.64
C HIS A 389 -24.86 16.86 -31.81
N GLU A 390 -23.92 17.74 -31.49
CA GLU A 390 -23.19 18.57 -32.45
C GLU A 390 -21.74 18.75 -32.00
N GLY A 391 -20.82 18.85 -32.96
CA GLY A 391 -19.39 19.08 -32.71
C GLY A 391 -18.66 17.81 -32.25
N TYR A 392 -17.46 17.99 -31.70
CA TYR A 392 -16.63 16.89 -31.22
C TYR A 392 -16.66 16.79 -29.69
N PHE A 393 -17.04 15.64 -29.16
CA PHE A 393 -16.90 15.34 -27.74
C PHE A 393 -15.59 14.59 -27.49
N VAL A 394 -14.97 14.81 -26.33
CA VAL A 394 -13.89 13.93 -25.83
C VAL A 394 -14.41 13.20 -24.60
N ILE A 395 -14.49 11.89 -24.69
CA ILE A 395 -15.16 11.03 -23.70
C ILE A 395 -14.09 10.26 -22.94
N VAL A 396 -14.02 10.45 -21.62
CA VAL A 396 -13.09 9.77 -20.73
C VAL A 396 -13.82 8.72 -19.90
N ARG A 397 -13.29 7.50 -19.85
CA ARG A 397 -13.82 6.46 -18.95
C ARG A 397 -13.60 6.86 -17.49
N ARG A 398 -14.65 6.80 -16.67
CA ARG A 398 -14.58 7.18 -15.26
C ARG A 398 -14.01 6.08 -14.37
N PHE A 399 -14.24 4.82 -14.72
CA PHE A 399 -13.73 3.68 -13.98
C PHE A 399 -12.50 3.16 -14.70
N SER A 400 -11.35 3.33 -14.05
CA SER A 400 -10.11 2.65 -14.38
C SER A 400 -9.51 2.18 -13.06
N SER A 401 -8.95 0.99 -13.00
CA SER A 401 -8.20 0.54 -11.82
C SER A 401 -6.75 1.08 -11.85
N LYS A 402 -5.97 1.00 -10.77
CA LYS A 402 -4.56 1.48 -10.82
C LYS A 402 -3.68 0.51 -11.62
N GLU A 403 -4.07 -0.76 -11.66
CA GLU A 403 -3.44 -1.87 -12.34
C GLU A 403 -3.67 -1.85 -13.86
N GLU A 404 -4.67 -1.10 -14.33
CA GLU A 404 -4.84 -0.85 -15.75
C GLU A 404 -3.62 -0.11 -16.32
N LYS A 405 -3.27 -0.46 -17.57
CA LYS A 405 -2.15 0.14 -18.31
C LYS A 405 -2.21 1.67 -18.33
N ARG A 406 -3.43 2.24 -18.34
CA ARG A 406 -3.68 3.68 -18.24
C ARG A 406 -4.84 3.99 -17.30
N ARG A 407 -4.71 5.10 -16.58
CA ARG A 407 -5.74 5.71 -15.76
C ARG A 407 -6.69 6.52 -16.61
N ILE A 408 -6.15 7.41 -17.45
CA ILE A 408 -6.94 8.25 -18.34
C ILE A 408 -6.99 7.58 -19.70
N VAL A 409 -8.22 7.28 -20.15
CA VAL A 409 -8.48 6.74 -21.47
C VAL A 409 -9.56 7.61 -22.11
N ALA A 410 -9.13 8.46 -23.04
CA ALA A 410 -9.99 9.39 -23.75
C ALA A 410 -10.31 8.88 -25.17
N THR A 411 -11.54 9.09 -25.61
CA THR A 411 -12.04 8.70 -26.94
C THR A 411 -12.67 9.93 -27.59
N PRO A 412 -12.20 10.36 -28.78
CA PRO A 412 -12.83 11.45 -29.50
C PRO A 412 -14.08 10.93 -30.21
N TYR A 413 -15.11 11.77 -30.28
CA TYR A 413 -16.38 11.44 -30.90
C TYR A 413 -16.87 12.63 -31.72
N ASP A 414 -17.03 12.43 -33.02
CA ASP A 414 -17.32 13.44 -34.04
C ASP A 414 -18.81 13.73 -34.25
N SER A 415 -19.67 13.21 -33.36
CA SER A 415 -21.12 13.30 -33.51
C SER A 415 -21.68 12.57 -34.74
N SER A 416 -20.98 11.58 -35.31
CA SER A 416 -21.40 10.85 -36.52
C SER A 416 -22.68 10.00 -36.42
N LEU A 417 -23.18 9.68 -35.22
CA LEU A 417 -24.44 8.93 -35.08
C LEU A 417 -25.66 9.78 -35.45
N ALA A 418 -26.79 9.13 -35.77
CA ALA A 418 -28.03 9.84 -36.12
C ALA A 418 -28.74 10.43 -34.89
N GLY A 419 -29.32 11.63 -35.04
CA GLY A 419 -30.14 12.31 -34.03
C GLY A 419 -29.69 13.75 -33.76
N GLU A 420 -30.55 14.56 -33.14
CA GLU A 420 -30.22 15.93 -32.71
C GLU A 420 -29.75 16.01 -31.25
N LEU A 421 -30.03 14.96 -30.47
CA LEU A 421 -29.68 14.84 -29.06
C LEU A 421 -28.90 13.55 -28.80
N ILE A 422 -28.12 13.54 -27.73
CA ILE A 422 -27.33 12.38 -27.30
C ILE A 422 -27.31 12.23 -25.78
N GLY A 423 -27.29 10.99 -25.30
CA GLY A 423 -27.10 10.65 -23.89
C GLY A 423 -25.69 10.14 -23.61
N PHE A 424 -25.11 10.55 -22.48
CA PHE A 424 -23.87 9.97 -21.94
C PHE A 424 -24.12 9.44 -20.53
N GLU A 425 -23.74 8.18 -20.27
CA GLU A 425 -23.96 7.55 -18.98
C GLU A 425 -22.94 7.97 -17.90
N ASN A 426 -23.35 7.94 -16.63
CA ASN A 426 -22.62 8.48 -15.48
C ASN A 426 -21.29 7.79 -15.10
N LYS A 427 -20.88 6.74 -15.82
CA LYS A 427 -19.53 6.15 -15.76
C LYS A 427 -18.58 6.74 -16.81
N LEU A 428 -19.00 7.81 -17.48
CA LEU A 428 -18.18 8.61 -18.39
C LEU A 428 -17.98 10.02 -17.81
N ASN A 429 -16.85 10.64 -18.12
CA ASN A 429 -16.68 12.09 -18.08
C ASN A 429 -16.60 12.60 -19.52
N VAL A 430 -17.23 13.72 -19.82
CA VAL A 430 -17.35 14.24 -21.19
C VAL A 430 -16.89 15.68 -21.22
N PHE A 431 -15.94 15.97 -22.10
CA PHE A 431 -15.49 17.32 -22.41
C PHE A 431 -16.42 17.95 -23.45
N HIS A 432 -16.85 19.18 -23.18
CA HIS A 432 -17.85 19.90 -23.96
C HIS A 432 -17.70 21.41 -23.77
N SER A 433 -18.33 22.21 -24.62
CA SER A 433 -18.58 23.64 -24.37
C SER A 433 -20.08 23.84 -24.16
N LYS A 434 -20.50 24.16 -22.93
CA LYS A 434 -21.92 24.37 -22.57
C LYS A 434 -22.89 23.27 -23.06
N LYS A 435 -22.51 21.99 -22.87
CA LYS A 435 -23.26 20.79 -23.32
C LYS A 435 -23.36 20.61 -24.85
N VAL A 436 -22.46 21.22 -25.60
CA VAL A 436 -22.24 21.02 -27.04
C VAL A 436 -20.80 20.53 -27.24
N GLY A 437 -20.52 19.77 -28.30
CA GLY A 437 -19.17 19.38 -28.64
C GLY A 437 -18.26 20.59 -28.91
N LEU A 438 -16.96 20.35 -28.81
CA LEU A 438 -15.89 21.28 -29.14
C LEU A 438 -15.65 21.30 -30.66
N ASP A 439 -14.83 22.23 -31.14
CA ASP A 439 -14.32 22.14 -32.51
C ASP A 439 -13.35 20.96 -32.68
N ARG A 440 -13.19 20.50 -33.93
CA ARG A 440 -12.42 19.29 -34.26
C ARG A 440 -10.98 19.36 -33.75
N GLU A 441 -10.28 20.44 -34.03
CA GLU A 441 -8.85 20.56 -33.72
C GLU A 441 -8.62 20.63 -32.22
N LEU A 442 -9.43 21.39 -31.48
CA LEU A 442 -9.36 21.42 -30.02
C LEU A 442 -9.66 20.04 -29.42
N ALA A 443 -10.70 19.35 -29.89
CA ALA A 443 -11.07 18.03 -29.38
C ALA A 443 -9.99 16.98 -29.64
N LEU A 444 -9.40 16.97 -30.84
CA LEU A 444 -8.32 16.04 -31.17
C LEU A 444 -7.02 16.36 -30.42
N GLY A 445 -6.71 17.64 -30.22
CA GLY A 445 -5.61 18.06 -29.34
C GLY A 445 -5.80 17.58 -27.91
N LEU A 446 -7.00 17.75 -27.35
CA LEU A 446 -7.36 17.23 -26.03
C LEU A 446 -7.28 15.71 -25.97
N TYR A 447 -7.73 15.00 -27.01
CA TYR A 447 -7.60 13.55 -27.10
C TYR A 447 -6.14 13.08 -27.02
N VAL A 448 -5.22 13.74 -27.73
CA VAL A 448 -3.79 13.43 -27.68
C VAL A 448 -3.23 13.73 -26.29
N TYR A 449 -3.49 14.93 -25.74
CA TYR A 449 -3.01 15.30 -24.41
C TYR A 449 -3.53 14.37 -23.31
N LEU A 450 -4.83 14.05 -23.31
CA LEU A 450 -5.44 13.19 -22.30
C LEU A 450 -4.96 11.74 -22.35
N ASN A 451 -4.45 11.28 -23.49
CA ASN A 451 -3.93 9.92 -23.66
C ASN A 451 -2.39 9.83 -23.62
N CYS A 452 -1.66 10.94 -23.40
CA CYS A 452 -0.20 10.89 -23.34
C CYS A 452 0.29 10.23 -22.05
N THR A 453 1.42 9.53 -22.14
CA THR A 453 2.02 8.81 -21.03
C THR A 453 2.43 9.77 -19.91
N LEU A 454 2.91 10.96 -20.27
CA LEU A 454 3.35 11.96 -19.31
C LEU A 454 2.20 12.41 -18.38
N LEU A 455 1.04 12.73 -18.94
CA LEU A 455 -0.14 13.08 -18.14
C LEU A 455 -0.67 11.89 -17.33
N ASP A 456 -0.66 10.68 -17.90
CA ASP A 456 -1.08 9.48 -17.16
C ASP A 456 -0.21 9.24 -15.92
N LYS A 457 1.12 9.38 -16.05
CA LYS A 457 2.06 9.26 -14.94
C LYS A 457 1.84 10.37 -13.91
N TYR A 458 1.68 11.62 -14.33
CA TYR A 458 1.36 12.73 -13.43
C TYR A 458 0.03 12.50 -12.69
N TYR A 459 -1.00 12.06 -13.39
CA TYR A 459 -2.29 11.71 -12.79
C TYR A 459 -2.14 10.61 -11.73
N ARG A 460 -1.24 9.65 -11.91
CA ARG A 460 -0.98 8.60 -10.90
C ARG A 460 -0.32 9.12 -9.63
N LEU A 461 0.41 10.24 -9.69
CA LEU A 461 1.07 10.84 -8.53
C LEU A 461 0.08 11.43 -7.51
N PHE A 462 -1.12 11.83 -7.95
CA PHE A 462 -2.15 12.38 -7.06
C PHE A 462 -3.50 11.62 -7.11
N GLY A 463 -3.76 10.88 -8.19
CA GLY A 463 -4.98 10.11 -8.43
C GLY A 463 -5.05 8.83 -7.59
N GLY A 464 -5.48 8.97 -6.33
CA GLY A 464 -5.61 7.90 -5.35
C GLY A 464 -6.91 7.07 -5.43
N HIS A 465 -7.86 7.40 -6.30
CA HIS A 465 -9.18 6.74 -6.30
C HIS A 465 -9.29 5.63 -7.36
N THR A 466 -10.27 4.73 -7.21
CA THR A 466 -10.62 3.71 -8.23
C THR A 466 -11.36 4.31 -9.43
N GLN A 467 -11.50 5.64 -9.48
CA GLN A 467 -12.19 6.38 -10.52
C GLN A 467 -11.37 7.60 -10.93
N VAL A 468 -11.49 8.01 -12.19
CA VAL A 468 -11.07 9.33 -12.67
C VAL A 468 -12.25 10.28 -12.47
N ASN A 469 -12.15 11.21 -11.51
CA ASN A 469 -13.27 12.12 -11.23
C ASN A 469 -13.22 13.35 -12.14
N ALA A 470 -14.39 13.88 -12.50
CA ALA A 470 -14.46 15.13 -13.24
C ALA A 470 -13.81 16.30 -12.49
N THR A 471 -13.82 16.29 -11.15
CA THR A 471 -13.11 17.28 -10.34
C THR A 471 -11.60 17.23 -10.56
N ASP A 472 -11.01 16.04 -10.55
CA ASP A 472 -9.56 15.88 -10.77
C ASP A 472 -9.15 16.38 -12.16
N LEU A 473 -10.00 16.14 -13.17
CA LEU A 473 -9.81 16.68 -14.51
C LEU A 473 -9.96 18.21 -14.56
N ARG A 474 -10.77 18.82 -13.68
CA ARG A 474 -10.83 20.30 -13.59
C ARG A 474 -9.61 20.91 -12.95
N THR A 475 -8.86 20.14 -12.16
CA THR A 475 -7.72 20.63 -11.38
C THR A 475 -6.37 20.44 -12.07
N ILE A 476 -6.29 19.66 -13.16
CA ILE A 476 -5.07 19.59 -13.96
C ILE A 476 -4.96 20.79 -14.90
N HIS A 477 -3.74 21.17 -15.22
CA HIS A 477 -3.47 22.16 -16.26
C HIS A 477 -3.48 21.52 -17.65
N TYR A 478 -3.74 22.34 -18.66
CA TYR A 478 -3.86 21.98 -20.06
C TYR A 478 -2.89 22.83 -20.90
N PRO A 479 -2.45 22.34 -22.07
CA PRO A 479 -1.80 23.18 -23.05
C PRO A 479 -2.73 24.31 -23.51
N GLU A 480 -2.14 25.44 -23.88
CA GLU A 480 -2.86 26.60 -24.41
C GLU A 480 -3.76 26.24 -25.61
N PRO A 481 -4.87 26.97 -25.83
CA PRO A 481 -5.87 26.64 -26.85
C PRO A 481 -5.28 26.48 -28.26
N ASP A 482 -4.29 27.32 -28.60
CA ASP A 482 -3.60 27.28 -29.89
C ASP A 482 -2.66 26.07 -30.00
N THR A 483 -2.02 25.67 -28.90
CA THR A 483 -1.19 24.46 -28.84
C THR A 483 -2.03 23.22 -29.02
N LEU A 484 -3.19 23.12 -28.35
CA LEU A 484 -4.12 22.01 -28.55
C LEU A 484 -4.58 21.93 -30.02
N ARG A 485 -4.91 23.06 -30.65
CA ARG A 485 -5.31 23.07 -32.06
C ARG A 485 -4.18 22.64 -33.00
N ARG A 486 -2.94 23.09 -32.77
CA ARG A 486 -1.77 22.63 -33.56
C ARG A 486 -1.54 21.13 -33.43
N ILE A 487 -1.71 20.56 -32.24
CA ILE A 487 -1.64 19.11 -32.04
C ILE A 487 -2.77 18.43 -32.82
N GLY A 488 -4.02 18.88 -32.63
CA GLY A 488 -5.19 18.29 -33.25
C GLY A 488 -5.22 18.37 -34.78
N ALA A 489 -4.66 19.43 -35.37
CA ALA A 489 -4.52 19.58 -36.81
C ALA A 489 -3.63 18.50 -37.45
N GLN A 490 -2.73 17.89 -36.68
CA GLN A 490 -1.84 16.83 -37.15
C GLN A 490 -2.46 15.43 -37.04
N VAL A 491 -3.60 15.32 -36.35
CA VAL A 491 -4.33 14.06 -36.21
C VAL A 491 -5.24 13.88 -37.42
N GLN A 492 -4.83 13.01 -38.35
CA GLN A 492 -5.65 12.61 -39.49
C GLN A 492 -6.76 11.66 -39.05
N THR A 493 -6.40 10.62 -38.29
CA THR A 493 -7.32 9.64 -37.70
C THR A 493 -7.00 9.44 -36.22
N PRO A 494 -7.99 9.11 -35.38
CA PRO A 494 -7.79 8.87 -33.95
C PRO A 494 -7.22 7.47 -33.63
N ASP A 495 -6.53 6.83 -34.57
CA ASP A 495 -5.90 5.52 -34.42
C ASP A 495 -4.38 5.67 -34.27
N LEU A 496 -3.98 6.50 -33.30
CA LEU A 496 -2.58 6.74 -33.00
C LEU A 496 -2.02 5.67 -32.06
N THR A 497 -0.82 5.18 -32.36
CA THR A 497 -0.03 4.41 -31.41
C THR A 497 0.39 5.29 -30.24
N GLN A 498 0.73 4.67 -29.09
CA GLN A 498 1.17 5.45 -27.93
C GLN A 498 2.43 6.27 -28.23
N LYS A 499 3.36 5.69 -29.01
CA LYS A 499 4.60 6.35 -29.40
C LYS A 499 4.33 7.63 -30.18
N GLU A 500 3.36 7.61 -31.10
CA GLU A 500 2.97 8.80 -31.86
C GLU A 500 2.32 9.87 -30.98
N ILE A 501 1.44 9.48 -30.06
CA ILE A 501 0.83 10.40 -29.08
C ILE A 501 1.92 11.10 -28.24
N ASP A 502 2.85 10.33 -27.69
CA ASP A 502 3.90 10.86 -26.82
C ASP A 502 4.88 11.75 -27.61
N GLN A 503 5.21 11.40 -28.86
CA GLN A 503 6.03 12.22 -29.76
C GLN A 503 5.39 13.57 -30.10
N LEU A 504 4.07 13.62 -30.30
CA LEU A 504 3.36 14.87 -30.56
C LEU A 504 3.46 15.82 -29.37
N ILE A 505 3.27 15.31 -28.15
CA ILE A 505 3.37 16.11 -26.92
C ILE A 505 4.81 16.54 -26.66
N GLU A 506 5.78 15.63 -26.81
CA GLU A 506 7.20 15.92 -26.61
C GLU A 506 7.66 17.06 -27.52
N ARG A 507 7.29 17.00 -28.81
CA ARG A 507 7.69 18.04 -29.77
C ARG A 507 7.12 19.42 -29.41
N GLU A 508 5.88 19.51 -28.92
CA GLU A 508 5.33 20.80 -28.47
C GLU A 508 6.03 21.30 -27.21
N ILE A 509 6.35 20.43 -26.24
CA ILE A 509 7.09 20.81 -25.03
C ILE A 509 8.49 21.32 -25.41
N SER A 510 9.20 20.65 -26.32
CA SER A 510 10.51 21.08 -26.80
C SER A 510 10.43 22.43 -27.53
N GLN A 511 9.39 22.68 -28.32
CA GLN A 511 9.17 23.97 -28.97
C GLN A 511 8.89 25.09 -27.96
N MET A 512 8.16 24.81 -26.88
CA MET A 512 7.85 25.80 -25.83
C MET A 512 9.04 26.10 -24.91
N THR A 513 9.87 25.10 -24.62
CA THR A 513 10.95 25.21 -23.62
C THR A 513 12.34 25.41 -24.21
N GLY A 514 12.54 25.07 -25.49
CA GLY A 514 13.86 25.05 -26.13
C GLY A 514 14.78 23.93 -25.65
N VAL A 515 14.26 22.93 -24.92
CA VAL A 515 15.03 21.81 -24.36
C VAL A 515 14.62 20.50 -25.06
N GLU A 516 15.58 19.85 -25.73
CA GLU A 516 15.34 18.59 -26.47
C GLU A 516 15.58 17.30 -25.65
N ASN A 517 16.38 17.35 -24.56
CA ASN A 517 17.01 16.14 -24.00
C ASN A 517 16.72 15.86 -22.52
N ASN A 518 15.47 15.81 -22.10
CA ASN A 518 15.15 15.23 -20.79
C ASN A 518 13.77 14.58 -20.81
N ASN A 519 13.65 13.39 -21.41
CA ASN A 519 12.42 12.62 -21.31
C ASN A 519 12.39 11.84 -19.99
N PRO A 520 11.60 12.25 -18.99
CA PRO A 520 11.56 11.56 -17.70
C PRO A 520 11.02 10.13 -17.79
N LEU A 521 10.47 9.75 -18.95
CA LEU A 521 9.89 8.43 -19.20
C LEU A 521 10.94 7.38 -19.62
N SER A 522 12.08 7.78 -20.19
CA SER A 522 13.10 6.84 -20.68
C SER A 522 13.72 6.01 -19.54
N GLY A 523 13.95 6.62 -18.38
CA GLY A 523 14.45 5.92 -17.20
C GLY A 523 13.50 4.82 -16.73
N GLN A 524 12.18 5.06 -16.73
CA GLN A 524 11.20 4.02 -16.39
C GLN A 524 11.20 2.90 -17.42
N GLU A 525 11.29 3.22 -18.71
CA GLU A 525 11.36 2.21 -19.76
C GLU A 525 12.56 1.28 -19.56
N LYS A 526 13.75 1.82 -19.23
CA LYS A 526 14.93 0.99 -18.92
C LYS A 526 14.76 0.12 -17.68
N ILE A 527 14.13 0.64 -16.63
CA ILE A 527 13.81 -0.13 -15.43
C ILE A 527 12.86 -1.29 -15.76
N ASP A 528 11.82 -1.03 -16.55
CA ASP A 528 10.84 -2.04 -16.96
C ASP A 528 11.51 -3.12 -17.83
N GLN A 529 12.37 -2.73 -18.77
CA GLN A 529 13.19 -3.64 -19.57
C GLN A 529 14.12 -4.48 -18.70
N ALA A 530 14.81 -3.87 -17.72
CA ALA A 530 15.67 -4.59 -16.79
C ALA A 530 14.89 -5.58 -15.91
N LEU A 531 13.70 -5.22 -15.42
CA LEU A 531 12.82 -6.12 -14.67
C LEU A 531 12.36 -7.31 -15.52
N GLU A 532 11.99 -7.06 -16.78
CA GLU A 532 11.65 -8.11 -17.74
C GLU A 532 12.83 -9.08 -17.90
N VAL A 533 14.03 -8.55 -18.17
CA VAL A 533 15.24 -9.35 -18.34
C VAL A 533 15.56 -10.17 -17.08
N ILE A 534 15.58 -9.56 -15.90
CA ILE A 534 15.83 -10.25 -14.62
C ILE A 534 14.82 -11.38 -14.40
N THR A 535 13.56 -11.16 -14.77
CA THR A 535 12.50 -12.18 -14.69
C THR A 535 12.77 -13.32 -15.67
N LEU A 536 13.12 -13.02 -16.92
CA LEU A 536 13.46 -13.99 -17.96
C LEU A 536 14.73 -14.80 -17.63
N LEU A 537 15.68 -14.20 -16.91
CA LEU A 537 16.87 -14.87 -16.39
C LEU A 537 16.58 -15.81 -15.19
N GLY A 538 15.33 -15.84 -14.70
CA GLY A 538 14.87 -16.78 -13.68
C GLY A 538 15.23 -16.38 -12.25
N MET A 539 15.39 -15.08 -11.99
CA MET A 539 15.58 -14.59 -10.62
C MET A 539 14.30 -14.75 -9.78
N PRO A 540 14.41 -15.09 -8.47
CA PRO A 540 13.24 -15.23 -7.60
C PRO A 540 12.44 -13.93 -7.47
N ARG A 541 11.16 -14.03 -7.06
CA ARG A 541 10.27 -12.87 -6.86
C ARG A 541 10.87 -11.78 -5.97
N ALA A 542 11.69 -12.15 -4.98
CA ALA A 542 12.35 -11.21 -4.09
C ALA A 542 13.37 -10.27 -4.77
N GLN A 543 13.86 -10.63 -5.98
CA GLN A 543 14.77 -9.82 -6.80
C GLN A 543 14.06 -9.19 -8.01
N GLN A 544 12.76 -9.39 -8.17
CA GLN A 544 11.95 -8.75 -9.21
C GLN A 544 11.42 -7.40 -8.70
N ASN A 545 12.33 -6.51 -8.32
CA ASN A 545 12.03 -5.20 -7.76
C ASN A 545 12.93 -4.10 -8.37
N GLU A 546 12.53 -2.84 -8.21
CA GLU A 546 13.23 -1.68 -8.79
C GLU A 546 14.69 -1.59 -8.32
N ARG A 547 14.98 -1.89 -7.05
CA ARG A 547 16.37 -1.92 -6.52
C ARG A 547 17.26 -2.86 -7.33
N SER A 548 16.77 -4.05 -7.63
CA SER A 548 17.51 -5.06 -8.39
C SER A 548 17.66 -4.67 -9.85
N ALA A 549 16.63 -4.07 -10.45
CA ALA A 549 16.68 -3.52 -11.80
C ALA A 549 17.72 -2.40 -11.92
N LEU A 550 17.71 -1.43 -11.00
CA LEU A 550 18.69 -0.34 -10.98
C LEU A 550 20.11 -0.85 -10.74
N THR A 551 20.29 -1.82 -9.84
CA THR A 551 21.58 -2.50 -9.64
C THR A 551 22.06 -3.16 -10.94
N PHE A 552 21.17 -3.84 -11.65
CA PHE A 552 21.48 -4.49 -12.92
C PHE A 552 21.88 -3.47 -14.00
N LEU A 553 21.12 -2.39 -14.15
CA LEU A 553 21.43 -1.28 -15.07
C LEU A 553 22.78 -0.62 -14.74
N THR A 554 23.10 -0.48 -13.46
CA THR A 554 24.39 0.06 -13.00
C THR A 554 25.55 -0.83 -13.43
N LEU A 555 25.44 -2.14 -13.22
CA LEU A 555 26.47 -3.12 -13.61
C LEU A 555 26.68 -3.21 -15.13
N LEU A 556 25.76 -2.64 -15.91
CA LEU A 556 25.79 -2.55 -17.37
C LEU A 556 26.17 -1.14 -17.88
N ASN A 557 26.33 -0.17 -16.98
CA ASN A 557 26.43 1.26 -17.28
C ASN A 557 25.33 1.79 -18.22
N LEU A 558 24.11 1.25 -18.13
CA LEU A 558 23.03 1.58 -19.07
C LEU A 558 22.25 2.82 -18.61
N HIS A 559 22.56 3.97 -19.19
CA HIS A 559 21.84 5.24 -18.95
C HIS A 559 20.39 5.22 -19.50
N PRO A 560 19.49 6.10 -19.03
CA PRO A 560 18.09 6.17 -19.47
C PRO A 560 17.90 6.23 -20.99
N GLU A 561 18.71 7.03 -21.70
CA GLU A 561 18.68 7.17 -23.16
C GLU A 561 19.62 6.20 -23.88
N GLY A 562 20.33 5.34 -23.14
CA GLY A 562 21.34 4.44 -23.67
C GLY A 562 20.76 3.24 -24.43
N SER A 563 21.59 2.61 -25.26
CA SER A 563 21.22 1.41 -26.03
C SER A 563 21.67 0.12 -25.35
N TRP A 564 20.85 -0.93 -25.43
CA TRP A 564 21.24 -2.28 -25.01
C TRP A 564 22.37 -2.87 -25.87
N GLN A 565 22.67 -2.27 -27.02
CA GLN A 565 23.78 -2.67 -27.89
C GLN A 565 25.10 -1.96 -27.55
N GLU A 566 25.09 -1.01 -26.61
CA GLU A 566 26.23 -0.16 -26.22
C GLU A 566 26.54 -0.31 -24.72
N LEU A 567 26.42 -1.53 -24.21
CA LEU A 567 26.63 -1.82 -22.79
C LEU A 567 28.12 -1.81 -22.42
N GLU A 568 28.40 -1.56 -21.15
CA GLU A 568 29.72 -1.72 -20.54
C GLU A 568 29.68 -2.74 -19.40
N LYS A 569 30.86 -3.09 -18.88
CA LYS A 569 31.01 -4.00 -17.73
C LYS A 569 31.89 -3.36 -16.64
N PRO A 570 31.49 -2.24 -16.05
CA PRO A 570 32.26 -1.57 -15.00
C PRO A 570 32.37 -2.44 -13.73
N LEU A 571 33.35 -2.11 -12.89
CA LEU A 571 33.50 -2.66 -11.55
C LEU A 571 32.91 -1.68 -10.55
N PHE A 572 31.91 -2.13 -9.80
CA PHE A 572 31.28 -1.28 -8.79
C PHE A 572 31.25 -1.92 -7.41
N GLY A 573 31.54 -1.12 -6.37
CA GLY A 573 31.19 -1.45 -4.99
C GLY A 573 29.73 -1.09 -4.70
N VAL A 574 29.21 -1.50 -3.54
CA VAL A 574 27.80 -1.27 -3.16
C VAL A 574 27.45 0.22 -3.07
N THR A 575 28.28 1.03 -2.40
CA THR A 575 28.03 2.47 -2.28
C THR A 575 28.09 3.18 -3.65
N PRO A 576 29.10 2.95 -4.51
CA PRO A 576 29.06 3.43 -5.89
C PRO A 576 27.82 3.02 -6.69
N ILE A 577 27.23 1.83 -6.44
CA ILE A 577 25.96 1.44 -7.07
C ILE A 577 24.83 2.36 -6.62
N MET A 578 24.72 2.58 -5.31
CA MET A 578 23.70 3.48 -4.75
C MET A 578 23.87 4.92 -5.24
N ASP A 579 25.11 5.39 -5.34
CA ASP A 579 25.44 6.71 -5.90
C ASP A 579 25.00 6.81 -7.36
N TRP A 580 25.27 5.78 -8.18
CA TRP A 580 24.85 5.76 -9.58
C TRP A 580 23.32 5.72 -9.72
N CYS A 581 22.61 4.97 -8.87
CA CYS A 581 21.14 4.99 -8.81
C CYS A 581 20.59 6.41 -8.55
N ARG A 582 21.23 7.17 -7.64
CA ARG A 582 20.89 8.57 -7.35
C ARG A 582 21.20 9.46 -8.54
N ASP A 583 22.42 9.40 -9.05
CA ASP A 583 22.95 10.39 -9.99
C ASP A 583 22.43 10.18 -11.42
N VAL A 584 22.19 8.92 -11.83
CA VAL A 584 21.76 8.58 -13.20
C VAL A 584 20.25 8.34 -13.31
N TYR A 585 19.64 7.70 -12.32
CA TYR A 585 18.21 7.35 -12.32
C TYR A 585 17.37 8.17 -11.34
N GLY A 586 17.98 9.10 -10.59
CA GLY A 586 17.24 9.99 -9.68
C GLY A 586 16.64 9.28 -8.47
N LYS A 587 17.12 8.07 -8.14
CA LYS A 587 16.61 7.24 -7.04
C LYS A 587 17.65 7.18 -5.93
N GLU A 588 17.51 8.11 -4.98
CA GLU A 588 18.36 8.19 -3.80
C GLU A 588 17.85 7.25 -2.70
N TYR A 589 18.65 6.22 -2.43
CA TYR A 589 18.39 5.30 -1.33
C TYR A 589 19.04 5.81 -0.04
N ALA A 590 18.37 5.63 1.10
CA ALA A 590 18.93 6.01 2.38
C ALA A 590 20.25 5.23 2.63
N PRO A 591 21.29 5.83 3.22
CA PRO A 591 22.61 5.20 3.39
C PRO A 591 22.54 3.78 4.01
N ASN A 592 21.63 3.57 4.94
CA ASN A 592 21.47 2.31 5.69
C ASN A 592 20.91 1.15 4.83
N THR A 593 20.37 1.44 3.64
CA THR A 593 19.92 0.40 2.70
C THR A 593 21.08 -0.31 1.97
N ARG A 594 22.33 0.11 2.19
CA ARG A 594 23.53 -0.52 1.61
C ARG A 594 23.56 -2.03 1.84
N GLU A 595 23.20 -2.48 3.05
CA GLU A 595 23.17 -3.91 3.37
C GLU A 595 22.05 -4.66 2.65
N THR A 596 20.94 -3.98 2.35
CA THR A 596 19.86 -4.51 1.51
C THR A 596 20.33 -4.74 0.08
N PHE A 597 21.02 -3.78 -0.55
CA PHE A 597 21.64 -3.97 -1.88
C PHE A 597 22.60 -5.15 -1.90
N ARG A 598 23.46 -5.25 -0.88
CA ARG A 598 24.45 -6.31 -0.79
C ARG A 598 23.81 -7.69 -0.60
N ARG A 599 23.00 -7.86 0.45
CA ARG A 599 22.48 -9.16 0.90
C ARG A 599 21.24 -9.64 0.15
N GLN A 600 20.43 -8.73 -0.37
CA GLN A 600 19.14 -9.05 -1.00
C GLN A 600 19.11 -8.83 -2.52
N THR A 601 20.18 -8.32 -3.12
CA THR A 601 20.30 -8.21 -4.58
C THR A 601 21.63 -8.79 -5.08
N LEU A 602 22.76 -8.20 -4.69
CA LEU A 602 24.06 -8.57 -5.26
C LEU A 602 24.49 -10.00 -4.92
N HIS A 603 24.25 -10.46 -3.69
CA HIS A 603 24.49 -11.85 -3.32
C HIS A 603 23.70 -12.82 -4.20
N GLN A 604 22.41 -12.56 -4.41
CA GLN A 604 21.58 -13.40 -5.27
C GLN A 604 21.97 -13.28 -6.75
N PHE A 605 22.42 -12.12 -7.21
CA PHE A 605 22.97 -11.99 -8.57
C PHE A 605 24.24 -12.83 -8.74
N VAL A 606 25.09 -12.90 -7.72
CA VAL A 606 26.29 -13.76 -7.74
C VAL A 606 25.90 -15.23 -7.69
N ASP A 607 25.03 -15.63 -6.75
CA ASP A 607 24.55 -17.01 -6.62
C ASP A 607 23.82 -17.49 -7.90
N GLY A 608 23.13 -16.57 -8.58
CA GLY A 608 22.44 -16.79 -9.86
C GLY A 608 23.35 -16.77 -11.08
N GLY A 609 24.62 -16.41 -10.89
CA GLY A 609 25.59 -16.30 -11.96
C GLY A 609 25.33 -15.14 -12.92
N LEU A 610 24.56 -14.13 -12.51
CA LEU A 610 24.37 -12.87 -13.23
C LEU A 610 25.59 -11.95 -13.05
N ALA A 611 26.20 -11.96 -11.86
CA ALA A 611 27.34 -11.11 -11.52
C ALA A 611 28.49 -11.92 -10.92
N LEU A 612 29.70 -11.36 -10.96
CA LEU A 612 30.91 -11.89 -10.33
C LEU A 612 31.25 -11.04 -9.09
N TYR A 613 31.68 -11.71 -8.02
CA TYR A 613 32.19 -11.07 -6.81
C TYR A 613 33.72 -10.95 -6.87
N ASN A 614 34.24 -9.74 -6.73
CA ASN A 614 35.68 -9.42 -6.77
C ASN A 614 36.44 -10.05 -7.94
N PRO A 615 35.98 -9.92 -9.20
CA PRO A 615 36.69 -10.49 -10.34
C PRO A 615 38.09 -9.87 -10.55
N ASP A 616 38.33 -8.67 -10.02
CA ASP A 616 39.63 -8.00 -10.02
C ASP A 616 40.62 -8.61 -9.01
N LYS A 617 40.12 -9.12 -7.88
CA LYS A 617 40.92 -9.76 -6.83
C LYS A 617 40.10 -10.86 -6.11
N PRO A 618 40.08 -12.10 -6.64
CA PRO A 618 39.23 -13.17 -6.12
C PRO A 618 39.51 -13.62 -4.69
N ASP A 619 40.73 -13.40 -4.18
CA ASP A 619 41.16 -13.74 -2.81
C ASP A 619 40.82 -12.65 -1.77
N ARG A 620 40.10 -11.59 -2.16
CA ARG A 620 39.72 -10.50 -1.25
C ARG A 620 38.78 -11.03 -0.13
N PRO A 621 39.05 -10.68 1.15
CA PRO A 621 38.17 -11.06 2.27
C PRO A 621 36.73 -10.57 2.08
N VAL A 622 35.75 -11.40 2.49
CA VAL A 622 34.32 -11.15 2.29
C VAL A 622 33.84 -9.84 2.94
N ASN A 623 34.48 -9.41 4.03
CA ASN A 623 34.20 -8.18 4.76
C ASN A 623 35.04 -6.97 4.31
N SER A 624 35.75 -7.06 3.18
CA SER A 624 36.59 -5.97 2.71
C SER A 624 35.75 -4.76 2.26
N PRO A 625 36.09 -3.52 2.68
CA PRO A 625 35.43 -2.32 2.18
C PRO A 625 35.72 -2.05 0.69
N LYS A 626 36.67 -2.78 0.09
CA LYS A 626 37.02 -2.72 -1.34
C LYS A 626 36.30 -3.78 -2.18
N ALA A 627 35.29 -4.44 -1.63
CA ALA A 627 34.50 -5.41 -2.36
C ALA A 627 33.83 -4.77 -3.59
N CYS A 628 33.88 -5.44 -4.74
CA CYS A 628 33.27 -4.97 -5.97
C CYS A 628 32.60 -6.11 -6.74
N TYR A 629 31.74 -5.73 -7.68
CA TYR A 629 30.91 -6.60 -8.50
C TYR A 629 31.00 -6.17 -9.95
N GLN A 630 30.82 -7.13 -10.86
CA GLN A 630 30.77 -6.92 -12.31
C GLN A 630 29.75 -7.88 -12.91
N ILE A 631 29.11 -7.51 -14.01
CA ILE A 631 28.26 -8.45 -14.75
C ILE A 631 29.08 -9.65 -15.26
N ALA A 632 28.48 -10.85 -15.27
CA ALA A 632 29.13 -12.04 -15.80
C ALA A 632 29.42 -11.87 -17.31
N PRO A 633 30.67 -12.15 -17.78
CA PRO A 633 31.05 -11.94 -19.18
C PRO A 633 30.15 -12.66 -20.18
N GLU A 634 29.69 -13.87 -19.85
CA GLU A 634 28.87 -14.67 -20.75
C GLU A 634 27.43 -14.17 -20.81
N LEU A 635 26.93 -13.56 -19.72
CA LEU A 635 25.62 -12.91 -19.72
C LEU A 635 25.66 -11.60 -20.50
N PHE A 636 26.76 -10.84 -20.37
CA PHE A 636 26.96 -9.58 -21.10
C PHE A 636 26.74 -9.74 -22.61
N GLU A 637 27.33 -10.77 -23.23
CA GLU A 637 27.16 -11.06 -24.66
C GLU A 637 25.69 -11.36 -25.04
N VAL A 638 24.93 -11.98 -24.15
CA VAL A 638 23.50 -12.27 -24.37
C VAL A 638 22.68 -10.99 -24.31
N LEU A 639 23.04 -10.06 -23.40
CA LEU A 639 22.32 -8.81 -23.19
C LEU A 639 22.45 -7.84 -24.36
N LEU A 640 23.58 -7.85 -25.08
CA LEU A 640 23.77 -7.07 -26.30
C LEU A 640 22.72 -7.36 -27.38
N GLU A 641 22.14 -8.56 -27.36
CA GLU A 641 21.12 -8.99 -28.32
C GLU A 641 19.69 -8.59 -27.91
N TYR A 642 19.48 -7.96 -26.74
CA TYR A 642 18.14 -7.61 -26.26
C TYR A 642 17.44 -6.62 -27.20
N GLY A 643 16.16 -6.91 -27.51
CA GLY A 643 15.36 -6.15 -28.47
C GLY A 643 15.63 -6.47 -29.94
N THR A 644 16.62 -7.31 -30.27
CA THR A 644 16.89 -7.75 -31.64
C THR A 644 16.16 -9.05 -31.98
N ALA A 645 16.16 -9.44 -33.26
CA ALA A 645 15.62 -10.74 -33.71
C ALA A 645 16.38 -11.95 -33.13
N SER A 646 17.62 -11.76 -32.64
CA SER A 646 18.47 -12.81 -32.08
C SER A 646 18.23 -13.05 -30.59
N TRP A 647 17.54 -12.13 -29.89
CA TRP A 647 17.33 -12.15 -28.45
C TRP A 647 16.85 -13.51 -27.92
N GLU A 648 15.76 -14.04 -28.48
CA GLU A 648 15.18 -15.30 -28.01
C GLU A 648 16.16 -16.47 -28.12
N LYS A 649 16.97 -16.49 -29.17
CA LYS A 649 17.94 -17.56 -29.41
C LYS A 649 19.10 -17.45 -28.42
N ALA A 650 19.60 -16.24 -28.19
CA ALA A 650 20.67 -15.98 -27.23
C ALA A 650 20.24 -16.34 -25.80
N LEU A 651 19.05 -15.89 -25.38
CA LEU A 651 18.49 -16.20 -24.07
C LEU A 651 18.26 -17.72 -23.88
N LYS A 652 17.71 -18.42 -24.88
CA LYS A 652 17.56 -19.88 -24.83
C LYS A 652 18.90 -20.61 -24.73
N GLY A 653 19.95 -20.09 -25.39
CA GLY A 653 21.31 -20.60 -25.28
C GLY A 653 21.87 -20.47 -23.86
N TRP A 654 21.70 -19.29 -23.27
CA TRP A 654 22.06 -19.00 -21.88
C TRP A 654 21.40 -19.96 -20.87
N LEU A 655 20.07 -20.06 -20.94
CA LEU A 655 19.26 -20.87 -20.02
C LEU A 655 19.52 -22.38 -20.14
N LYS A 656 20.12 -22.86 -21.23
CA LYS A 656 20.53 -24.27 -21.37
C LYS A 656 21.84 -24.58 -20.66
N LEU A 657 22.74 -23.62 -20.59
CA LEU A 657 24.09 -23.79 -20.02
C LEU A 657 24.12 -23.61 -18.51
N ARG A 658 23.10 -22.95 -17.93
CA ARG A 658 23.01 -22.68 -16.50
C ARG A 658 21.65 -23.09 -15.94
N LYS A 659 21.64 -23.74 -14.78
CA LYS A 659 20.43 -23.90 -13.98
C LYS A 659 20.15 -22.55 -13.31
N THR A 660 18.98 -21.96 -13.58
CA THR A 660 18.56 -20.72 -12.91
C THR A 660 18.49 -20.91 -11.39
N LEU A 661 18.70 -19.87 -10.59
CA LEU A 661 18.55 -19.94 -9.12
C LEU A 661 17.18 -20.50 -8.72
N ALA A 662 16.11 -20.11 -9.43
CA ALA A 662 14.78 -20.66 -9.21
C ALA A 662 14.71 -22.18 -9.47
N GLN A 663 15.41 -22.69 -10.49
CA GLN A 663 15.53 -24.13 -10.74
C GLN A 663 16.45 -24.82 -9.73
N GLN A 664 17.53 -24.18 -9.28
CA GLN A 664 18.39 -24.73 -8.23
C GLN A 664 17.61 -24.87 -6.91
N TYR A 665 16.86 -23.85 -6.50
CA TYR A 665 15.98 -23.95 -5.33
C TYR A 665 14.79 -24.90 -5.54
N ALA A 666 14.24 -25.01 -6.75
CA ALA A 666 13.19 -26.00 -7.03
C ALA A 666 13.75 -27.44 -6.97
N MET A 667 14.96 -27.67 -7.48
CA MET A 667 15.65 -28.97 -7.41
C MET A 667 16.12 -29.30 -5.99
N GLU A 668 16.60 -28.32 -5.23
CA GLU A 668 16.96 -28.47 -3.82
C GLU A 668 15.70 -28.74 -2.98
N ARG A 669 14.57 -28.11 -3.31
CA ARG A 669 13.27 -28.44 -2.72
C ARG A 669 12.74 -29.81 -3.10
N GLU A 670 12.97 -30.27 -4.34
CA GLU A 670 12.62 -31.63 -4.78
C GLU A 670 13.56 -32.71 -4.19
N MET A 671 14.84 -32.39 -3.95
CA MET A 671 15.82 -33.28 -3.30
C MET A 671 15.71 -33.32 -1.77
N GLN A 672 15.13 -32.29 -1.13
CA GLN A 672 14.88 -32.23 0.31
C GLN A 672 13.44 -32.56 0.71
N MET A 673 12.61 -33.07 -0.21
CA MET A 673 11.26 -33.51 0.17
C MET A 673 11.33 -34.59 1.25
N ILE A 674 10.49 -34.47 2.26
CA ILE A 674 10.44 -35.41 3.39
C ILE A 674 9.62 -36.62 2.92
N PRO A 675 10.21 -37.82 2.78
CA PRO A 675 9.47 -39.02 2.43
C PRO A 675 8.59 -39.44 3.63
N LEU A 676 7.32 -39.74 3.36
CA LEU A 676 6.37 -40.24 4.35
C LEU A 676 5.69 -41.50 3.80
N THR A 677 5.82 -42.62 4.49
CA THR A 677 5.10 -43.86 4.16
C THR A 677 3.88 -43.98 5.06
N LEU A 678 2.70 -44.09 4.46
CA LEU A 678 1.44 -44.26 5.18
C LEU A 678 1.21 -45.71 5.64
N ASP A 679 0.18 -45.89 6.45
CA ASP A 679 -0.29 -47.16 7.02
C ASP A 679 -0.60 -48.24 5.97
N ASP A 680 -1.09 -47.85 4.80
CA ASP A 680 -1.38 -48.75 3.67
C ASP A 680 -0.17 -48.99 2.73
N GLY A 681 1.00 -48.46 3.08
CA GLY A 681 2.21 -48.52 2.26
C GLY A 681 2.31 -47.44 1.18
N THR A 682 1.37 -46.50 1.10
CA THR A 682 1.44 -45.37 0.16
C THR A 682 2.63 -44.47 0.50
N GLU A 683 3.51 -44.22 -0.48
CA GLU A 683 4.60 -43.26 -0.34
C GLU A 683 4.15 -41.86 -0.78
N ILE A 684 4.30 -40.90 0.12
CA ILE A 684 4.01 -39.47 -0.08
C ILE A 684 5.31 -38.69 0.09
N LYS A 685 5.44 -37.58 -0.63
CA LYS A 685 6.56 -36.65 -0.50
C LYS A 685 6.04 -35.29 -0.08
N LEU A 686 6.43 -34.84 1.10
CA LEU A 686 6.07 -33.52 1.63
C LEU A 686 7.15 -32.50 1.22
N SER A 687 6.74 -31.25 1.01
CA SER A 687 7.65 -30.14 0.73
C SER A 687 8.60 -29.90 1.92
N PRO A 688 9.80 -29.31 1.69
CA PRO A 688 10.72 -29.04 2.79
C PRO A 688 10.27 -27.82 3.60
N GLY A 689 10.32 -27.92 4.93
CA GLY A 689 10.02 -26.82 5.83
C GLY A 689 9.56 -27.29 7.21
N ILE A 690 9.56 -26.38 8.18
CA ILE A 690 9.19 -26.71 9.57
C ILE A 690 7.72 -27.17 9.66
N HIS A 691 6.82 -26.58 8.85
CA HIS A 691 5.40 -26.95 8.82
C HIS A 691 5.18 -28.37 8.28
N SER A 692 5.82 -28.68 7.16
CA SER A 692 5.74 -30.00 6.52
C SER A 692 6.47 -31.08 7.33
N GLN A 693 7.55 -30.73 8.03
CA GLN A 693 8.19 -31.59 9.03
C GLN A 693 7.24 -31.88 10.20
N LEU A 694 6.49 -30.89 10.67
CA LEU A 694 5.50 -31.12 11.73
C LEU A 694 4.33 -31.98 11.25
N ILE A 695 3.87 -31.84 10.00
CA ILE A 695 2.89 -32.75 9.38
C ILE A 695 3.43 -34.19 9.34
N HIS A 696 4.70 -34.37 8.95
CA HIS A 696 5.36 -35.66 9.01
C HIS A 696 5.36 -36.22 10.45
N ASP A 697 5.80 -35.43 11.43
CA ASP A 697 5.88 -35.84 12.84
C ASP A 697 4.51 -36.18 13.44
N ILE A 698 3.43 -35.51 13.00
CA ILE A 698 2.06 -35.87 13.40
C ILE A 698 1.74 -37.31 12.96
N VAL A 699 2.11 -37.69 11.73
CA VAL A 699 1.81 -39.03 11.20
C VAL A 699 2.71 -40.10 11.82
N ILE A 700 4.00 -39.82 12.01
CA ILE A 700 4.98 -40.84 12.46
C ILE A 700 5.19 -40.89 13.99
N GLU A 701 4.95 -39.80 14.71
CA GLU A 701 5.16 -39.72 16.16
C GLU A 701 3.83 -39.65 16.93
N PHE A 702 2.93 -38.73 16.57
CA PHE A 702 1.64 -38.56 17.26
C PHE A 702 0.69 -39.73 16.97
N GLY A 703 0.45 -40.07 15.70
CA GLY A 703 -0.46 -41.13 15.29
C GLY A 703 -0.20 -42.45 16.02
N PRO A 704 1.02 -43.03 15.97
CA PRO A 704 1.34 -44.29 16.64
C PRO A 704 1.21 -44.25 18.17
N ARG A 705 1.31 -43.09 18.81
CA ARG A 705 1.25 -42.95 20.28
C ARG A 705 -0.16 -42.71 20.80
N PHE A 706 -0.92 -41.84 20.14
CA PHE A 706 -2.22 -41.37 20.62
C PHE A 706 -3.41 -41.91 19.82
N ALA A 707 -3.17 -42.43 18.62
CA ALA A 707 -4.19 -43.05 17.77
C ALA A 707 -3.63 -44.28 17.01
N PRO A 708 -3.09 -45.29 17.71
CA PRO A 708 -2.44 -46.44 17.07
C PRO A 708 -3.39 -47.16 16.09
N GLY A 709 -2.91 -47.36 14.86
CA GLY A 709 -3.71 -47.95 13.79
C GLY A 709 -4.70 -46.98 13.13
N SER A 710 -4.54 -45.67 13.32
CA SER A 710 -5.33 -44.67 12.60
C SER A 710 -5.01 -44.64 11.11
N GLU A 711 -6.05 -44.54 10.29
CA GLU A 711 -5.99 -44.30 8.86
C GLU A 711 -5.73 -42.81 8.58
N VAL A 712 -4.78 -42.48 7.69
CA VAL A 712 -4.61 -41.10 7.21
C VAL A 712 -5.67 -40.81 6.15
N ILE A 713 -6.51 -39.80 6.40
CA ILE A 713 -7.61 -39.41 5.50
C ILE A 713 -7.22 -38.20 4.63
N TYR A 714 -6.54 -37.21 5.21
CA TYR A 714 -6.13 -36.00 4.52
C TYR A 714 -4.79 -35.48 5.05
N LEU A 715 -3.93 -35.01 4.14
CA LEU A 715 -2.72 -34.23 4.44
C LEU A 715 -2.67 -33.01 3.50
N GLY A 716 -2.81 -31.81 4.06
CA GLY A 716 -2.70 -30.54 3.36
C GLY A 716 -1.33 -29.90 3.60
N ASP A 717 -0.43 -30.02 2.63
CA ASP A 717 0.88 -29.38 2.69
C ASP A 717 0.87 -28.11 1.82
N THR A 718 0.89 -26.95 2.47
CA THR A 718 0.82 -25.63 1.80
C THR A 718 1.94 -25.38 0.78
N GLY A 719 3.04 -26.14 0.84
CA GLY A 719 4.14 -26.09 -0.13
C GLY A 719 4.11 -27.15 -1.25
N ALA A 720 3.23 -28.15 -1.18
CA ALA A 720 3.13 -29.22 -2.17
C ALA A 720 2.25 -28.85 -3.38
N LYS A 721 2.49 -29.49 -4.53
CA LYS A 721 1.66 -29.29 -5.74
C LYS A 721 0.29 -29.96 -5.64
N GLU A 722 0.15 -31.02 -4.82
CA GLU A 722 -1.09 -31.76 -4.60
C GLU A 722 -1.18 -32.29 -3.16
N ASP A 723 -2.33 -32.12 -2.52
CA ASP A 723 -2.66 -32.71 -1.21
C ASP A 723 -2.97 -34.21 -1.33
N PHE A 724 -2.68 -34.98 -0.28
CA PHE A 724 -3.18 -36.35 -0.17
C PHE A 724 -4.60 -36.34 0.41
N PHE A 725 -5.56 -36.97 -0.27
CA PHE A 725 -6.95 -36.96 0.17
C PHE A 725 -7.75 -38.22 -0.22
N ARG A 726 -8.13 -39.03 0.78
CA ARG A 726 -9.06 -40.17 0.63
C ARG A 726 -10.52 -39.70 0.69
N LYS A 727 -10.96 -38.98 -0.35
CA LYS A 727 -12.29 -38.34 -0.41
C LYS A 727 -13.46 -39.32 -0.19
N ASP A 728 -13.41 -40.48 -0.84
CA ASP A 728 -14.48 -41.48 -0.75
C ASP A 728 -14.56 -42.07 0.67
N ARG A 729 -13.41 -42.30 1.31
CA ARG A 729 -13.34 -42.77 2.69
C ARG A 729 -13.92 -41.78 3.68
N LEU A 730 -13.63 -40.48 3.52
CA LEU A 730 -14.21 -39.44 4.37
C LEU A 730 -15.75 -39.36 4.19
N ALA A 731 -16.25 -39.57 2.97
CA ALA A 731 -17.68 -39.61 2.69
C ALA A 731 -18.38 -40.80 3.37
N GLU A 732 -17.75 -41.98 3.43
CA GLU A 732 -18.25 -43.14 4.18
C GLU A 732 -18.42 -42.84 5.68
N LEU A 733 -17.50 -42.05 6.24
CA LEU A 733 -17.52 -41.57 7.63
C LEU A 733 -18.55 -40.46 7.88
N GLY A 734 -19.31 -40.04 6.86
CA GLY A 734 -20.42 -39.09 6.98
C GLY A 734 -20.08 -37.65 6.60
N VAL A 735 -18.87 -37.36 6.10
CA VAL A 735 -18.41 -36.00 5.81
C VAL A 735 -18.12 -35.85 4.32
N THR A 736 -18.80 -34.91 3.65
CA THR A 736 -18.57 -34.59 2.23
C THR A 736 -18.10 -33.15 2.08
N VAL A 737 -16.97 -32.94 1.39
CA VAL A 737 -16.37 -31.61 1.20
C VAL A 737 -16.09 -31.31 -0.28
N ASP A 738 -16.44 -30.08 -0.68
CA ASP A 738 -16.38 -29.60 -2.08
C ASP A 738 -15.17 -28.68 -2.39
N ARG A 739 -14.44 -28.21 -1.37
CA ARG A 739 -13.33 -27.25 -1.55
C ARG A 739 -12.10 -27.61 -0.71
N LYS A 740 -10.92 -27.58 -1.36
CA LYS A 740 -9.59 -27.85 -0.76
C LYS A 740 -9.15 -26.88 0.34
N GLY A 741 -9.77 -25.70 0.49
CA GLY A 741 -9.32 -24.66 1.44
C GLY A 741 -10.07 -24.60 2.78
N LYS A 742 -10.74 -25.67 3.22
CA LYS A 742 -11.52 -25.67 4.48
C LYS A 742 -11.21 -26.83 5.45
N LEU A 743 -10.44 -27.82 5.03
CA LEU A 743 -9.99 -28.92 5.88
C LEU A 743 -8.88 -28.45 6.83
N PRO A 744 -8.62 -29.17 7.94
CA PRO A 744 -7.42 -28.97 8.75
C PRO A 744 -6.20 -29.58 8.05
N ASP A 745 -4.99 -29.27 8.52
CA ASP A 745 -3.74 -29.71 7.86
C ASP A 745 -3.60 -31.24 7.83
N VAL A 746 -4.05 -31.94 8.88
CA VAL A 746 -4.06 -33.41 8.94
C VAL A 746 -5.41 -33.92 9.45
N VAL A 747 -5.96 -34.94 8.81
CA VAL A 747 -7.13 -35.68 9.29
C VAL A 747 -6.78 -37.16 9.45
N LEU A 748 -6.91 -37.68 10.67
CA LEU A 748 -6.73 -39.10 10.99
C LEU A 748 -8.07 -39.70 11.40
N TYR A 749 -8.40 -40.89 10.91
CA TYR A 749 -9.52 -41.69 11.41
C TYR A 749 -8.97 -42.82 12.27
N TRP A 750 -9.40 -42.93 13.53
CA TRP A 750 -8.99 -44.00 14.43
C TRP A 750 -10.13 -45.01 14.61
N PRO A 751 -10.07 -46.19 13.93
CA PRO A 751 -11.19 -47.13 13.91
C PRO A 751 -11.52 -47.74 15.28
N GLU A 752 -10.53 -47.91 16.16
CA GLU A 752 -10.72 -48.56 17.45
C GLU A 752 -11.60 -47.74 18.40
N ARG A 753 -11.46 -46.40 18.37
CA ARG A 753 -12.24 -45.46 19.19
C ARG A 753 -13.39 -44.80 18.44
N ASP A 754 -13.47 -45.05 17.14
CA ASP A 754 -14.36 -44.38 16.19
C ASP A 754 -14.27 -42.85 16.28
N TRP A 755 -13.04 -42.33 16.16
CA TRP A 755 -12.74 -40.89 16.23
C TRP A 755 -12.12 -40.34 14.94
N LEU A 756 -12.50 -39.12 14.56
CA LEU A 756 -11.79 -38.29 13.60
C LEU A 756 -10.97 -37.24 14.34
N LEU A 757 -9.65 -37.33 14.21
CA LEU A 757 -8.71 -36.38 14.75
C LEU A 757 -8.45 -35.31 13.68
N LEU A 758 -8.81 -34.07 14.00
CA LEU A 758 -8.68 -32.89 13.16
C LEU A 758 -7.50 -32.06 13.69
N ILE A 759 -6.37 -32.10 12.98
CA ILE A 759 -5.09 -31.64 13.50
C ILE A 759 -4.56 -30.48 12.66
N GLU A 760 -4.28 -29.33 13.30
CA GLU A 760 -3.66 -28.16 12.66
C GLU A 760 -2.16 -28.09 13.01
N SER A 761 -1.31 -27.89 12.02
CA SER A 761 0.16 -27.83 12.14
C SER A 761 0.65 -26.38 12.25
N VAL A 762 0.89 -25.93 13.48
CA VAL A 762 1.17 -24.52 13.76
C VAL A 762 2.67 -24.22 13.80
N THR A 763 3.13 -23.44 12.82
CA THR A 763 4.52 -22.93 12.77
C THR A 763 4.60 -21.41 12.59
N SER A 764 3.68 -20.83 11.81
CA SER A 764 3.57 -19.39 11.54
C SER A 764 2.14 -18.90 11.29
N HIS A 765 1.19 -19.81 11.08
CA HIS A 765 -0.25 -19.54 10.96
C HIS A 765 -0.96 -19.92 12.27
N GLY A 766 -2.11 -19.33 12.59
CA GLY A 766 -2.76 -19.45 13.90
C GLY A 766 -3.27 -20.88 14.24
N PRO A 767 -3.50 -21.18 15.54
CA PRO A 767 -3.93 -22.49 16.04
C PRO A 767 -5.41 -22.79 15.77
N VAL A 768 -5.92 -23.92 16.29
CA VAL A 768 -7.37 -24.13 16.41
C VAL A 768 -7.92 -23.17 17.47
N ASP A 769 -8.19 -21.94 17.04
CA ASP A 769 -8.84 -20.91 17.84
C ASP A 769 -10.36 -21.16 17.93
N GLY A 770 -11.06 -20.39 18.76
CA GLY A 770 -12.50 -20.57 18.96
C GLY A 770 -13.34 -20.44 17.67
N LYS A 771 -12.88 -19.63 16.71
CA LYS A 771 -13.55 -19.47 15.40
C LYS A 771 -13.30 -20.69 14.53
N ARG A 772 -12.05 -21.14 14.43
CA ARG A 772 -11.61 -22.30 13.64
C ARG A 772 -12.23 -23.58 14.17
N HIS A 773 -12.29 -23.75 15.49
CA HIS A 773 -13.04 -24.82 16.13
C HIS A 773 -14.51 -24.82 15.68
N GLY A 774 -15.20 -23.67 15.72
CA GLY A 774 -16.58 -23.54 15.24
C GLY A 774 -16.75 -23.82 13.74
N GLU A 775 -15.78 -23.44 12.91
CA GLU A 775 -15.77 -23.74 11.48
C GLU A 775 -15.62 -25.25 11.21
N LEU A 776 -14.68 -25.91 11.88
CA LEU A 776 -14.46 -27.35 11.76
C LEU A 776 -15.65 -28.14 12.30
N ALA A 777 -16.19 -27.78 13.46
CA ALA A 777 -17.40 -28.39 14.01
C ALA A 777 -18.59 -28.31 13.05
N LYS A 778 -18.75 -27.18 12.35
CA LYS A 778 -19.79 -27.01 11.33
C LYS A 778 -19.51 -27.82 10.06
N LEU A 779 -18.25 -27.92 9.66
CA LEU A 779 -17.85 -28.67 8.46
C LEU A 779 -18.00 -30.19 8.65
N PHE A 780 -17.69 -30.68 9.85
CA PHE A 780 -17.74 -32.09 10.23
C PHE A 780 -19.02 -32.45 11.02
N LYS A 781 -20.05 -31.60 11.01
CA LYS A 781 -21.27 -31.78 11.81
C LYS A 781 -22.01 -33.12 11.58
N ASP A 782 -21.89 -33.66 10.36
CA ASP A 782 -22.58 -34.89 9.93
C ASP A 782 -21.67 -36.13 10.07
N SER A 783 -20.48 -35.95 10.67
CA SER A 783 -19.53 -37.02 11.00
C SER A 783 -20.20 -38.09 11.87
N LYS A 784 -20.04 -39.36 11.49
CA LYS A 784 -20.44 -40.50 12.32
C LYS A 784 -19.43 -40.73 13.46
N PRO A 785 -18.11 -40.71 13.21
CA PRO A 785 -17.10 -40.74 14.27
C PRO A 785 -17.15 -39.49 15.17
N GLY A 786 -16.73 -39.65 16.43
CA GLY A 786 -16.53 -38.52 17.34
C GLY A 786 -15.39 -37.61 16.88
N LEU A 787 -15.48 -36.31 17.17
CA LEU A 787 -14.47 -35.33 16.73
C LEU A 787 -13.48 -35.02 17.86
N VAL A 788 -12.20 -35.05 17.54
CA VAL A 788 -11.11 -34.61 18.42
C VAL A 788 -10.33 -33.52 17.70
N TYR A 789 -10.18 -32.36 18.33
CA TYR A 789 -9.46 -31.23 17.76
C TYR A 789 -8.08 -31.14 18.39
N VAL A 790 -7.04 -31.10 17.55
CA VAL A 790 -5.65 -31.09 18.02
C VAL A 790 -4.92 -29.91 17.38
N THR A 791 -4.22 -29.13 18.19
CA THR A 791 -3.22 -28.17 17.69
C THR A 791 -1.83 -28.77 17.91
N ALA A 792 -1.08 -28.95 16.84
CA ALA A 792 0.29 -29.46 16.89
C ALA A 792 1.30 -28.31 16.76
N PHE A 793 2.35 -28.33 17.58
CA PHE A 793 3.48 -27.39 17.52
C PHE A 793 4.81 -28.14 17.38
N PRO A 794 5.86 -27.52 16.81
CA PRO A 794 7.17 -28.17 16.79
C PRO A 794 7.83 -28.13 18.17
N ASP A 795 7.68 -27.03 18.93
CA ASP A 795 8.35 -26.80 20.21
C ASP A 795 7.52 -25.89 21.15
N ARG A 796 7.96 -25.81 22.42
CA ARG A 796 7.31 -24.96 23.45
C ARG A 796 7.39 -23.46 23.15
N LYS A 797 8.42 -23.02 22.41
CA LYS A 797 8.64 -21.61 22.09
C LYS A 797 7.59 -21.11 21.11
N ILE A 798 7.21 -21.92 20.11
CA ILE A 798 6.12 -21.59 19.19
C ILE A 798 4.78 -21.71 19.91
N MET A 799 4.54 -22.77 20.68
CA MET A 799 3.31 -22.89 21.48
C MET A 799 3.11 -21.66 22.39
N GLY A 800 4.16 -21.17 23.04
CA GLY A 800 4.09 -20.00 23.91
C GLY A 800 3.60 -18.72 23.23
N LYS A 801 3.82 -18.57 21.90
CA LYS A 801 3.32 -17.43 21.13
C LYS A 801 1.81 -17.47 20.93
N TYR A 802 1.25 -18.67 20.79
CA TYR A 802 -0.16 -18.90 20.44
C TYR A 802 -1.01 -19.39 21.62
N LEU A 803 -0.39 -19.52 22.80
CA LEU A 803 -1.02 -20.11 23.98
C LEU A 803 -2.37 -19.47 24.34
N GLY A 804 -2.48 -18.15 24.16
CA GLY A 804 -3.71 -17.39 24.46
C GLY A 804 -4.82 -17.54 23.42
N GLU A 805 -4.52 -18.08 22.24
CA GLU A 805 -5.47 -18.21 21.13
C GLU A 805 -6.11 -19.61 21.04
N ILE A 806 -5.50 -20.62 21.69
CA ILE A 806 -5.94 -22.02 21.65
C ILE A 806 -7.34 -22.14 22.27
N SER A 807 -8.28 -22.73 21.54
CA SER A 807 -9.66 -22.93 22.03
C SER A 807 -9.68 -23.90 23.22
N TRP A 808 -10.55 -23.64 24.19
CA TRP A 808 -10.99 -24.66 25.15
C TRP A 808 -11.60 -25.86 24.42
N GLU A 809 -11.67 -27.01 25.09
CA GLU A 809 -12.16 -28.29 24.53
C GLU A 809 -11.29 -28.82 23.37
N THR A 810 -10.00 -28.47 23.37
CA THR A 810 -9.02 -28.96 22.38
C THR A 810 -7.81 -29.60 23.05
N GLU A 811 -7.12 -30.44 22.28
CA GLU A 811 -5.85 -31.05 22.67
C GLU A 811 -4.69 -30.30 22.01
N VAL A 812 -3.55 -30.28 22.69
CA VAL A 812 -2.31 -29.71 22.16
C VAL A 812 -1.20 -30.75 22.24
N TRP A 813 -0.50 -30.94 21.12
CA TRP A 813 0.63 -31.85 21.02
C TRP A 813 1.88 -31.11 20.54
N MET A 814 3.06 -31.56 20.98
CA MET A 814 4.34 -30.98 20.61
C MET A 814 5.28 -32.06 20.08
N SER A 815 5.88 -31.83 18.91
CA SER A 815 6.87 -32.74 18.33
C SER A 815 8.12 -32.89 19.21
N GLU A 816 8.60 -31.79 19.83
CA GLU A 816 9.72 -31.80 20.78
C GLU A 816 9.48 -32.72 22.02
N ALA A 817 8.23 -32.92 22.41
CA ALA A 817 7.84 -33.75 23.55
C ALA A 817 6.77 -34.78 23.16
N PRO A 818 7.09 -35.72 22.25
CA PRO A 818 6.10 -36.46 21.48
C PRO A 818 5.30 -37.47 22.32
N THR A 819 5.73 -37.77 23.54
CA THR A 819 5.07 -38.68 24.48
C THR A 819 4.01 -38.00 25.36
N HIS A 820 3.86 -36.68 25.27
CA HIS A 820 2.96 -35.90 26.13
C HIS A 820 1.93 -35.15 25.29
N MET A 821 0.77 -34.88 25.92
CA MET A 821 -0.31 -34.10 25.34
C MET A 821 -0.87 -33.18 26.43
N ILE A 822 -1.32 -32.00 26.03
CA ILE A 822 -1.89 -30.99 26.93
C ILE A 822 -3.37 -30.85 26.59
N HIS A 823 -4.22 -31.03 27.60
CA HIS A 823 -5.66 -30.88 27.46
C HIS A 823 -6.10 -29.48 27.92
N PHE A 824 -6.75 -28.72 27.04
CA PHE A 824 -7.30 -27.41 27.36
C PHE A 824 -8.76 -27.53 27.82
N ASN A 825 -8.98 -28.14 28.98
CA ASN A 825 -10.24 -28.09 29.74
C ASN A 825 -10.06 -28.64 31.17
N GLY A 826 -11.12 -28.63 31.99
CA GLY A 826 -11.06 -29.03 33.41
C GLY A 826 -12.05 -30.10 33.88
N ASP A 827 -12.95 -30.60 33.03
CA ASP A 827 -14.10 -31.40 33.47
C ASP A 827 -13.80 -32.90 33.70
N ARG A 828 -12.64 -33.42 33.23
CA ARG A 828 -12.38 -34.87 33.17
C ARG A 828 -11.12 -35.40 33.87
N PHE A 829 -10.12 -34.57 34.19
CA PHE A 829 -8.75 -35.08 34.42
C PHE A 829 -8.06 -34.63 35.73
N LEU A 830 -8.80 -34.19 36.74
CA LEU A 830 -8.21 -33.75 38.01
C LEU A 830 -8.00 -34.94 38.96
N GLY A 831 -6.75 -35.33 39.18
CA GLY A 831 -6.36 -36.39 40.10
C GLY A 831 -4.83 -36.55 40.17
N PRO A 832 -4.29 -37.25 41.19
CA PRO A 832 -2.86 -37.55 41.25
C PRO A 832 -2.42 -38.41 40.05
N HIS A 833 -1.21 -38.15 39.55
CA HIS A 833 -0.57 -38.99 38.51
C HIS A 833 0.16 -40.21 39.10
N ASP A 834 0.15 -40.35 40.43
CA ASP A 834 0.83 -41.39 41.21
C ASP A 834 -0.16 -42.38 41.83
#